data_AF-A0A946DV37-F1
#
_entry.id   AF-A0A946DV37-F1
#
_cell.length_a   1.000
_cell.length_b   1.000
_cell.length_c   1.000
_cell.angle_alpha   90.00
_cell.angle_beta   90.00
_cell.angle_gamma   90.00
#
_symmetry.space_group_name_H-M   'P 1'
#
loop_
_entity.id
_entity.type
_entity.pdbx_description
1 polymer ?
#
loop_
_entity_poly.entity_id
_entity_poly.type
_entity_poly.pdbx_seq_one_letter_code
_entity_poly.pdbx_strand_id
1 'polypeptide(L)'
;MSRGSLFFLTGSLVLLAGAGCSRSLELDTISSFTDALAEGDVETLKDGSSVAFQEKALRTDMAADNLKLLKLPKGEVSVLTQKDISETEKLVTVTVGKKKRKVRYKLVRELDDDENWVVDEIIIRQTREGLTVAKSVSDQMDLLLSVREFLDAWNVGTRNEVLAVATPEFQQVLSDLPAGYLAKLTGQAIGERKSKSKLKPDVQMDEDIAVVTLPGDDGDLVISYRLREEGWKVSDLAVEARTTGKHIPSVAKMANVVRTTGEFLSAYSAANKKALQTTATRQFFNSSLAPADLSMVQLPASLESLRDYEVTLHKNRADFVVRRDTEVTRFSLIRDQNQTDSVPRFFVDDVTIYEMGSRQEKRLSALFTAHATMLVFSEALGQRNPNLPLIRKTASRDFNKRVWEQVDGKLAARMPLAEIENARPTVLSTTFEGAVTEITVKQGALALTYVLRDENRQMRVDDVHLPVQNRPTSLKTNLELMIPIRDFVAGIDSQDIPRLQRTSSDDMNRIVWRQTDSIPQAGYVVPSHLQLEMSAVKIGEDEALVVLGDARHGAQIKLVREYGKYVIDDVLLIAGPESSQRAHLKRTLRLQLAERGLWNKKTQTVARPTSPAKQVQPATFTENDLIPPPIVAPLQDTFGSAGSPRGSETARPSAN
;
A
#
# COMPACT_ATOMS: atom_id res chain seq x y z
N MET A 1 21.43 -78.34 19.55
CA MET A 1 22.73 -78.12 18.87
C MET A 1 23.10 -79.37 18.09
N SER A 2 23.76 -79.23 16.94
CA SER A 2 24.38 -80.30 16.12
C SER A 2 23.46 -81.19 15.26
N ARG A 3 24.00 -81.58 14.08
CA ARG A 3 23.63 -82.66 13.11
C ARG A 3 22.33 -82.56 12.27
N GLY A 4 22.38 -83.20 11.09
CA GLY A 4 21.37 -83.20 10.00
C GLY A 4 21.90 -82.47 8.74
N SER A 5 22.42 -83.05 7.65
CA SER A 5 22.24 -84.35 6.94
C SER A 5 20.94 -84.42 6.09
N LEU A 6 20.90 -84.95 4.85
CA LEU A 6 21.94 -85.42 3.90
C LEU A 6 21.32 -85.56 2.46
N PHE A 7 22.08 -85.21 1.39
CA PHE A 7 22.13 -85.90 0.06
C PHE A 7 20.97 -85.92 -1.00
N PHE A 8 21.43 -86.35 -2.21
CA PHE A 8 20.77 -86.99 -3.38
C PHE A 8 19.90 -86.23 -4.40
N LEU A 9 20.60 -85.64 -5.38
CA LEU A 9 20.54 -85.92 -6.83
C LEU A 9 19.36 -86.73 -7.47
N THR A 10 18.89 -86.20 -8.61
CA THR A 10 18.41 -86.87 -9.85
C THR A 10 17.21 -87.83 -9.85
N GLY A 11 16.22 -87.53 -10.71
CA GLY A 11 15.62 -88.56 -11.60
C GLY A 11 14.10 -88.47 -11.85
N SER A 12 13.69 -87.88 -12.99
CA SER A 12 12.29 -87.85 -13.50
C SER A 12 11.28 -87.10 -12.60
N LEU A 13 10.14 -86.60 -13.10
CA LEU A 13 9.39 -86.91 -14.33
C LEU A 13 8.81 -85.65 -14.97
N VAL A 14 8.70 -85.60 -16.30
CA VAL A 14 7.89 -84.59 -16.99
C VAL A 14 6.42 -84.98 -16.89
N LEU A 15 5.60 -84.14 -16.26
CA LEU A 15 4.15 -84.26 -16.30
C LEU A 15 3.54 -82.96 -16.86
N LEU A 16 3.38 -82.97 -18.18
CA LEU A 16 2.63 -81.95 -18.92
C LEU A 16 1.12 -82.10 -18.65
N ALA A 17 0.65 -81.53 -17.55
CA ALA A 17 -0.77 -81.22 -17.38
C ALA A 17 -1.07 -79.95 -18.19
N GLY A 18 -1.76 -80.10 -19.32
CA GLY A 18 -1.97 -79.00 -20.26
C GLY A 18 -3.13 -78.09 -19.87
N ALA A 19 -2.83 -76.83 -19.55
CA ALA A 19 -3.67 -75.72 -20.00
C ALA A 19 -3.30 -75.48 -21.48
N GLY A 20 -4.13 -75.77 -22.48
CA GLY A 20 -5.58 -75.91 -22.41
C GLY A 20 -6.22 -74.53 -22.43
N CYS A 21 -6.94 -74.19 -23.49
CA CYS A 21 -7.54 -72.86 -23.67
C CYS A 21 -8.85 -72.75 -22.87
N SER A 22 -8.76 -72.92 -21.55
CA SER A 22 -9.81 -72.48 -20.64
C SER A 22 -9.85 -70.95 -20.65
N ARG A 23 -10.85 -70.39 -21.33
CA ARG A 23 -11.34 -69.06 -20.97
C ARG A 23 -11.70 -69.10 -19.49
N SER A 24 -11.01 -68.31 -18.67
CA SER A 24 -11.44 -68.11 -17.29
C SER A 24 -12.49 -67.01 -17.28
N LEU A 25 -13.43 -67.07 -16.34
CA LEU A 25 -14.52 -66.08 -16.24
C LEU A 25 -13.95 -64.66 -16.13
N GLU A 26 -12.85 -64.48 -15.39
CA GLU A 26 -12.15 -63.20 -15.27
C GLU A 26 -11.61 -62.66 -16.60
N LEU A 27 -11.15 -63.53 -17.51
CA LEU A 27 -10.66 -63.10 -18.83
C LEU A 27 -11.82 -62.75 -19.77
N ASP A 28 -12.93 -63.49 -19.71
CA ASP A 28 -14.11 -63.18 -20.53
C ASP A 28 -14.80 -61.90 -20.02
N THR A 29 -14.91 -61.67 -18.70
CA THR A 29 -15.30 -60.37 -18.10
C THR A 29 -14.41 -59.24 -18.63
N ILE A 30 -13.07 -59.37 -18.52
CA ILE A 30 -12.15 -58.29 -18.92
C ILE A 30 -12.17 -58.07 -20.44
N SER A 31 -12.35 -59.12 -21.26
CA SER A 31 -12.51 -58.94 -22.71
C SER A 31 -13.81 -58.20 -23.01
N SER A 32 -14.95 -58.69 -22.53
CA SER A 32 -16.27 -58.08 -22.74
C SER A 32 -16.26 -56.59 -22.36
N PHE A 33 -15.75 -56.26 -21.18
CA PHE A 33 -15.59 -54.88 -20.73
C PHE A 33 -14.63 -54.06 -21.62
N THR A 34 -13.52 -54.66 -22.09
CA THR A 34 -12.54 -53.98 -22.96
C THR A 34 -13.08 -53.75 -24.37
N ASP A 35 -13.94 -54.63 -24.86
CA ASP A 35 -14.60 -54.55 -26.16
C ASP A 35 -15.76 -53.54 -26.11
N ALA A 36 -16.59 -53.53 -25.06
CA ALA A 36 -17.57 -52.48 -24.80
C ALA A 36 -16.91 -51.08 -24.66
N LEU A 37 -15.75 -50.99 -24.00
CA LEU A 37 -14.88 -49.80 -23.96
C LEU A 37 -14.26 -49.45 -25.33
N ALA A 38 -14.07 -50.44 -26.20
CA ALA A 38 -13.57 -50.24 -27.54
C ALA A 38 -14.63 -49.57 -28.44
N GLU A 39 -15.89 -49.98 -28.31
CA GLU A 39 -17.02 -49.52 -29.10
C GLU A 39 -17.67 -48.25 -28.52
N GLY A 40 -17.69 -48.12 -27.19
CA GLY A 40 -18.26 -46.99 -26.45
C GLY A 40 -19.68 -47.23 -25.94
N ASP A 41 -20.07 -48.50 -25.78
CA ASP A 41 -21.36 -48.91 -25.21
C ASP A 41 -21.36 -48.68 -23.69
N VAL A 42 -22.24 -47.80 -23.20
CA VAL A 42 -22.36 -47.44 -21.78
C VAL A 42 -23.22 -48.44 -21.00
N GLU A 43 -24.12 -49.18 -21.66
CA GLU A 43 -25.01 -50.13 -21.00
C GLU A 43 -24.22 -51.41 -20.67
N THR A 44 -23.58 -52.04 -21.66
CA THR A 44 -22.69 -53.18 -21.42
C THR A 44 -21.50 -52.84 -20.50
N LEU A 45 -21.02 -51.58 -20.51
CA LEU A 45 -20.00 -51.13 -19.55
C LEU A 45 -20.50 -51.05 -18.10
N LYS A 46 -21.79 -50.73 -17.88
CA LYS A 46 -22.38 -50.73 -16.54
C LYS A 46 -22.56 -52.15 -16.04
N ASP A 47 -23.22 -52.99 -16.82
CA ASP A 47 -23.48 -54.40 -16.49
C ASP A 47 -22.18 -55.18 -16.21
N GLY A 48 -21.07 -54.83 -16.86
CA GLY A 48 -19.74 -55.39 -16.60
C GLY A 48 -18.97 -54.79 -15.41
N SER A 49 -19.58 -53.94 -14.56
CA SER A 49 -18.86 -53.15 -13.55
C SER A 49 -19.57 -52.97 -12.21
N SER A 50 -18.80 -52.83 -11.13
CA SER A 50 -19.33 -52.65 -9.78
C SER A 50 -20.07 -51.32 -9.64
N VAL A 51 -21.04 -51.25 -8.71
CA VAL A 51 -21.78 -50.01 -8.39
C VAL A 51 -20.83 -48.83 -8.11
N ALA A 52 -19.74 -49.06 -7.38
CA ALA A 52 -18.73 -48.03 -7.09
C ALA A 52 -18.00 -47.53 -8.35
N PHE A 53 -17.72 -48.41 -9.32
CA PHE A 53 -17.19 -48.01 -10.62
C PHE A 53 -18.24 -47.27 -11.45
N GLN A 54 -19.51 -47.69 -11.41
CA GLN A 54 -20.60 -47.02 -12.11
C GLN A 54 -20.82 -45.58 -11.62
N GLU A 55 -20.89 -45.37 -10.29
CA GLU A 55 -21.09 -44.05 -9.66
C GLU A 55 -19.93 -43.07 -9.93
N LYS A 56 -18.69 -43.57 -9.96
CA LYS A 56 -17.52 -42.74 -10.30
C LYS A 56 -17.37 -42.49 -11.80
N ALA A 57 -17.44 -43.54 -12.61
CA ALA A 57 -16.97 -43.51 -14.00
C ALA A 57 -18.07 -43.47 -15.06
N LEU A 58 -19.28 -43.95 -14.74
CA LEU A 58 -20.38 -44.16 -15.70
C LEU A 58 -21.68 -43.42 -15.31
N ARG A 59 -21.62 -42.47 -14.36
CA ARG A 59 -22.79 -41.74 -13.83
C ARG A 59 -23.50 -40.79 -14.81
N THR A 60 -22.95 -40.57 -16.01
CA THR A 60 -23.60 -39.80 -17.09
C THR A 60 -23.52 -40.51 -18.42
N ASP A 61 -24.44 -40.15 -19.33
CA ASP A 61 -24.39 -40.49 -20.76
C ASP A 61 -23.06 -40.07 -21.43
N MET A 62 -22.48 -38.96 -20.99
CA MET A 62 -21.21 -38.43 -21.47
C MET A 62 -19.97 -39.27 -21.10
N ALA A 63 -20.11 -40.32 -20.28
CA ALA A 63 -18.99 -41.16 -19.84
C ALA A 63 -18.19 -41.77 -20.99
N ALA A 64 -18.85 -42.31 -22.03
CA ALA A 64 -18.17 -42.89 -23.19
C ALA A 64 -17.24 -41.90 -23.91
N ASP A 65 -17.60 -40.61 -23.97
CA ASP A 65 -16.76 -39.57 -24.58
C ASP A 65 -15.60 -39.14 -23.68
N ASN A 66 -15.75 -39.19 -22.36
CA ASN A 66 -14.65 -38.95 -21.42
C ASN A 66 -13.64 -40.12 -21.40
N LEU A 67 -14.10 -41.37 -21.46
CA LEU A 67 -13.23 -42.56 -21.53
C LEU A 67 -12.28 -42.51 -22.75
N LYS A 68 -12.73 -41.95 -23.88
CA LYS A 68 -11.90 -41.73 -25.08
C LYS A 68 -10.72 -40.78 -24.82
N LEU A 69 -10.83 -39.84 -23.88
CA LEU A 69 -9.75 -38.89 -23.53
C LEU A 69 -8.58 -39.57 -22.79
N LEU A 70 -8.85 -40.60 -21.99
CA LEU A 70 -7.85 -41.32 -21.18
C LEU A 70 -6.89 -42.18 -22.00
N LYS A 71 -7.14 -42.37 -23.31
CA LYS A 71 -6.29 -43.14 -24.25
C LYS A 71 -5.94 -44.53 -23.72
N LEU A 72 -6.96 -45.20 -23.18
CA LEU A 72 -6.88 -46.58 -22.71
C LEU A 72 -6.47 -47.51 -23.88
N PRO A 73 -5.72 -48.59 -23.61
CA PRO A 73 -5.39 -49.57 -24.65
C PRO A 73 -6.65 -50.18 -25.28
N LYS A 74 -6.58 -50.57 -26.56
CA LYS A 74 -7.67 -51.26 -27.29
C LYS A 74 -7.15 -52.46 -28.06
N GLY A 75 -8.02 -53.45 -28.26
CA GLY A 75 -7.77 -54.72 -28.95
C GLY A 75 -7.29 -55.84 -28.03
N GLU A 76 -7.32 -57.07 -28.54
CA GLU A 76 -7.00 -58.38 -27.92
C GLU A 76 -6.33 -58.34 -26.53
N VAL A 77 -7.01 -58.93 -25.54
CA VAL A 77 -6.58 -59.04 -24.15
C VAL A 77 -5.88 -60.38 -23.91
N SER A 78 -4.83 -60.38 -23.09
CA SER A 78 -4.08 -61.59 -22.69
C SER A 78 -3.62 -61.49 -21.24
N VAL A 79 -3.85 -62.51 -20.41
CA VAL A 79 -3.45 -62.50 -18.99
C VAL A 79 -1.93 -62.61 -18.85
N LEU A 80 -1.33 -61.77 -18.00
CA LEU A 80 0.05 -61.88 -17.56
C LEU A 80 0.19 -62.49 -16.16
N THR A 81 -0.68 -62.09 -15.24
CA THR A 81 -0.56 -62.45 -13.81
C THR A 81 -1.89 -62.21 -13.11
N GLN A 82 -2.40 -63.22 -12.41
CA GLN A 82 -3.53 -63.08 -11.50
C GLN A 82 -3.01 -63.10 -10.06
N LYS A 83 -3.60 -62.28 -9.20
CA LYS A 83 -3.38 -62.32 -7.75
C LYS A 83 -4.73 -62.17 -7.06
N ASP A 84 -5.17 -63.21 -6.38
CA ASP A 84 -6.35 -63.15 -5.52
C ASP A 84 -6.00 -62.31 -4.26
N ILE A 85 -6.93 -61.47 -3.81
CA ILE A 85 -6.77 -60.56 -2.66
C ILE A 85 -7.65 -61.03 -1.50
N SER A 86 -8.87 -61.46 -1.82
CA SER A 86 -9.79 -62.18 -0.92
C SER A 86 -10.58 -63.21 -1.73
N GLU A 87 -11.55 -63.88 -1.11
CA GLU A 87 -12.50 -64.76 -1.81
C GLU A 87 -13.43 -64.00 -2.77
N THR A 88 -13.57 -62.68 -2.56
CA THR A 88 -14.45 -61.74 -3.29
C THR A 88 -13.71 -60.67 -4.10
N GLU A 89 -12.38 -60.55 -3.99
CA GLU A 89 -11.57 -59.54 -4.69
C GLU A 89 -10.35 -60.18 -5.39
N LYS A 90 -10.14 -59.83 -6.66
CA LYS A 90 -8.99 -60.26 -7.47
C LYS A 90 -8.32 -59.08 -8.17
N LEU A 91 -6.99 -59.16 -8.33
CA LEU A 91 -6.21 -58.21 -9.12
C LEU A 91 -5.57 -58.93 -10.32
N VAL A 92 -6.13 -58.71 -11.50
CA VAL A 92 -5.71 -59.34 -12.76
C VAL A 92 -4.86 -58.35 -13.57
N THR A 93 -3.63 -58.74 -13.88
CA THR A 93 -2.74 -57.99 -14.77
C THR A 93 -2.80 -58.59 -16.17
N VAL A 94 -3.14 -57.76 -17.17
CA VAL A 94 -3.29 -58.17 -18.58
C VAL A 94 -2.39 -57.35 -19.50
N THR A 95 -2.09 -57.88 -20.68
CA THR A 95 -1.58 -57.12 -21.83
C THR A 95 -2.66 -56.95 -22.89
N VAL A 96 -2.83 -55.70 -23.32
CA VAL A 96 -3.89 -55.28 -24.25
C VAL A 96 -3.28 -54.80 -25.57
N GLY A 97 -3.79 -55.34 -26.67
CA GLY A 97 -3.50 -54.97 -28.06
C GLY A 97 -2.07 -55.27 -28.54
N LYS A 98 -1.81 -54.99 -29.83
CA LYS A 98 -0.55 -55.33 -30.53
C LYS A 98 0.73 -54.75 -29.90
N LYS A 99 0.62 -53.68 -29.11
CA LYS A 99 1.74 -53.08 -28.36
C LYS A 99 1.96 -53.68 -26.96
N LYS A 100 1.16 -54.69 -26.57
CA LYS A 100 1.17 -55.36 -25.27
C LYS A 100 1.28 -54.38 -24.09
N ARG A 101 0.40 -53.36 -24.08
CA ARG A 101 0.36 -52.39 -22.96
C ARG A 101 -0.17 -53.10 -21.72
N LYS A 102 0.55 -53.04 -20.60
CA LYS A 102 0.11 -53.62 -19.33
C LYS A 102 -0.98 -52.78 -18.68
N VAL A 103 -2.07 -53.42 -18.28
CA VAL A 103 -3.18 -52.85 -17.50
C VAL A 103 -3.43 -53.77 -16.30
N ARG A 104 -3.91 -53.24 -15.18
CA ARG A 104 -4.42 -54.03 -14.06
C ARG A 104 -5.89 -53.77 -13.87
N TYR A 105 -6.68 -54.81 -13.71
CA TYR A 105 -8.09 -54.73 -13.36
C TYR A 105 -8.25 -55.27 -11.93
N LYS A 106 -8.90 -54.50 -11.06
CA LYS A 106 -9.48 -55.00 -9.82
C LYS A 106 -10.86 -55.54 -10.19
N LEU A 107 -11.11 -56.80 -9.88
CA LEU A 107 -12.40 -57.44 -10.04
C LEU A 107 -12.98 -57.71 -8.65
N VAL A 108 -14.28 -57.55 -8.51
CA VAL A 108 -15.06 -57.99 -7.35
C VAL A 108 -16.12 -58.99 -7.78
N ARG A 109 -16.58 -59.84 -6.86
CA ARG A 109 -17.84 -60.57 -7.06
C ARG A 109 -19.03 -59.62 -6.93
N GLU A 110 -20.10 -59.93 -7.64
CA GLU A 110 -21.40 -59.29 -7.42
C GLU A 110 -22.02 -59.78 -6.10
N LEU A 111 -22.85 -58.95 -5.47
CA LEU A 111 -23.44 -59.28 -4.14
C LEU A 111 -24.71 -60.14 -4.25
N ASP A 112 -25.35 -60.15 -5.41
CA ASP A 112 -26.58 -60.90 -5.69
C ASP A 112 -26.34 -62.14 -6.58
N ASP A 113 -25.11 -62.33 -7.09
CA ASP A 113 -24.67 -63.49 -7.89
C ASP A 113 -23.22 -63.90 -7.53
N ASP A 114 -23.09 -64.96 -6.74
CA ASP A 114 -21.81 -65.50 -6.26
C ASP A 114 -20.88 -66.00 -7.37
N GLU A 115 -21.36 -66.34 -8.57
CA GLU A 115 -20.51 -66.91 -9.63
C GLU A 115 -19.86 -65.85 -10.53
N ASN A 116 -20.44 -64.64 -10.60
CA ASN A 116 -20.02 -63.61 -11.53
C ASN A 116 -18.97 -62.62 -10.98
N TRP A 117 -18.08 -62.16 -11.87
CA TRP A 117 -17.03 -61.17 -11.60
C TRP A 117 -17.24 -59.91 -12.43
N VAL A 118 -17.22 -58.74 -11.78
CA VAL A 118 -17.38 -57.42 -12.41
C VAL A 118 -16.15 -56.53 -12.19
N VAL A 119 -15.94 -55.56 -13.07
CA VAL A 119 -14.80 -54.61 -12.99
C VAL A 119 -15.07 -53.53 -11.94
N ASP A 120 -14.17 -53.41 -10.96
CA ASP A 120 -14.25 -52.43 -9.88
C ASP A 120 -13.25 -51.26 -10.05
N GLU A 121 -12.08 -51.53 -10.64
CA GLU A 121 -11.09 -50.49 -10.95
C GLU A 121 -10.14 -50.92 -12.08
N ILE A 122 -9.65 -49.96 -12.86
CA ILE A 122 -8.68 -50.17 -13.95
C ILE A 122 -7.44 -49.31 -13.67
N ILE A 123 -6.35 -49.93 -13.19
CA ILE A 123 -5.14 -49.19 -12.82
C ILE A 123 -4.12 -49.22 -13.95
N ILE A 124 -3.96 -48.08 -14.63
CA ILE A 124 -2.99 -47.88 -15.71
C ILE A 124 -1.68 -47.27 -15.19
N ARG A 125 -0.54 -47.68 -15.75
CA ARG A 125 0.73 -46.97 -15.55
C ARG A 125 0.93 -45.94 -16.66
N GLN A 126 1.16 -44.69 -16.28
CA GLN A 126 1.49 -43.58 -17.18
C GLN A 126 2.89 -43.06 -16.83
N THR A 127 3.72 -42.81 -17.85
CA THR A 127 5.04 -42.18 -17.69
C THR A 127 5.00 -40.80 -18.33
N ARG A 128 5.27 -39.75 -17.56
CA ARG A 128 5.39 -38.36 -18.02
C ARG A 128 6.66 -37.78 -17.38
N GLU A 129 7.50 -37.15 -18.20
CA GLU A 129 8.75 -36.49 -17.74
C GLU A 129 9.66 -37.39 -16.87
N GLY A 130 9.71 -38.69 -17.20
CA GLY A 130 10.52 -39.71 -16.51
C GLY A 130 9.85 -40.35 -15.28
N LEU A 131 8.92 -39.65 -14.63
CA LEU A 131 8.13 -40.20 -13.52
C LEU A 131 7.07 -41.18 -14.04
N THR A 132 6.98 -42.36 -13.43
CA THR A 132 5.98 -43.39 -13.77
C THR A 132 4.99 -43.58 -12.63
N VAL A 133 3.77 -43.09 -12.83
CA VAL A 133 2.68 -43.10 -11.84
C VAL A 133 1.66 -44.16 -12.22
N ALA A 134 1.12 -44.88 -11.24
CA ALA A 134 -0.06 -45.72 -11.43
C ALA A 134 -1.30 -44.87 -11.10
N LYS A 135 -2.25 -44.79 -12.04
CA LYS A 135 -3.50 -44.03 -11.88
C LYS A 135 -4.70 -44.96 -11.95
N SER A 136 -5.66 -44.75 -11.06
CA SER A 136 -7.04 -45.20 -11.20
C SER A 136 -7.63 -44.65 -12.50
N VAL A 137 -8.59 -45.37 -13.11
CA VAL A 137 -9.46 -44.84 -14.16
C VAL A 137 -10.75 -44.30 -13.55
N SER A 138 -11.27 -44.88 -12.47
CA SER A 138 -12.50 -44.38 -11.83
C SER A 138 -12.33 -42.96 -11.29
N ASP A 139 -11.25 -42.65 -10.57
CA ASP A 139 -10.95 -41.31 -10.04
C ASP A 139 -10.67 -40.29 -11.15
N GLN A 140 -9.98 -40.72 -12.22
CA GLN A 140 -9.75 -39.87 -13.40
C GLN A 140 -11.06 -39.58 -14.15
N MET A 141 -12.00 -40.53 -14.20
CA MET A 141 -13.30 -40.33 -14.83
C MET A 141 -14.22 -39.46 -13.97
N ASP A 142 -14.27 -39.67 -12.66
CA ASP A 142 -15.01 -38.86 -11.70
C ASP A 142 -14.62 -37.37 -11.82
N LEU A 143 -13.32 -37.07 -11.81
CA LEU A 143 -12.84 -35.69 -12.03
C LEU A 143 -13.20 -35.16 -13.44
N LEU A 144 -13.07 -35.96 -14.50
CA LEU A 144 -13.45 -35.55 -15.86
C LEU A 144 -14.96 -35.33 -16.04
N LEU A 145 -15.80 -36.02 -15.27
CA LEU A 145 -17.25 -35.83 -15.23
C LEU A 145 -17.61 -34.58 -14.42
N SER A 146 -17.04 -34.43 -13.22
CA SER A 146 -17.13 -33.24 -12.37
C SER A 146 -16.74 -31.96 -13.13
N VAL A 147 -15.75 -32.04 -14.02
CA VAL A 147 -15.35 -30.93 -14.92
C VAL A 147 -16.42 -30.58 -15.95
N ARG A 148 -17.18 -31.54 -16.50
CA ARG A 148 -18.31 -31.25 -17.41
C ARG A 148 -19.49 -30.69 -16.64
N GLU A 149 -19.84 -31.31 -15.52
CA GLU A 149 -20.93 -30.89 -14.62
C GLU A 149 -20.72 -29.44 -14.13
N PHE A 150 -19.49 -29.10 -13.72
CA PHE A 150 -19.07 -27.73 -13.43
C PHE A 150 -19.28 -26.77 -14.62
N LEU A 151 -18.77 -27.13 -15.81
CA LEU A 151 -18.84 -26.26 -16.99
C LEU A 151 -20.28 -25.99 -17.42
N ASP A 152 -21.17 -26.97 -17.25
CA ASP A 152 -22.58 -26.84 -17.60
C ASP A 152 -23.33 -25.98 -16.58
N ALA A 153 -23.11 -26.22 -15.29
CA ALA A 153 -23.62 -25.39 -14.20
C ALA A 153 -23.20 -23.91 -14.35
N TRP A 154 -21.93 -23.64 -14.65
CA TRP A 154 -21.41 -22.26 -14.73
C TRP A 154 -21.68 -21.54 -16.06
N ASN A 155 -21.98 -22.26 -17.13
CA ASN A 155 -22.28 -21.66 -18.45
C ASN A 155 -23.78 -21.37 -18.64
N VAL A 156 -24.67 -22.27 -18.20
CA VAL A 156 -26.12 -22.17 -18.43
C VAL A 156 -26.99 -22.54 -17.22
N GLY A 157 -26.39 -23.00 -16.12
CA GLY A 157 -27.12 -23.42 -14.92
C GLY A 157 -27.70 -22.28 -14.09
N THR A 158 -28.65 -22.63 -13.24
CA THR A 158 -29.22 -21.75 -12.22
C THR A 158 -28.23 -21.48 -11.09
N ARG A 159 -28.52 -20.48 -10.25
CA ARG A 159 -27.72 -20.18 -9.05
C ARG A 159 -27.49 -21.41 -8.16
N ASN A 160 -28.47 -22.30 -8.04
CA ASN A 160 -28.35 -23.48 -7.17
C ASN A 160 -27.36 -24.50 -7.74
N GLU A 161 -27.36 -24.71 -9.07
CA GLU A 161 -26.40 -25.59 -9.74
C GLU A 161 -24.98 -25.01 -9.71
N VAL A 162 -24.83 -23.70 -9.96
CA VAL A 162 -23.57 -22.95 -9.81
C VAL A 162 -22.96 -23.11 -8.40
N LEU A 163 -23.82 -23.16 -7.38
CA LEU A 163 -23.43 -23.33 -5.98
C LEU A 163 -23.14 -24.80 -5.60
N ALA A 164 -23.88 -25.76 -6.15
CA ALA A 164 -23.75 -27.19 -5.81
C ALA A 164 -22.44 -27.85 -6.31
N VAL A 165 -21.80 -27.27 -7.33
CA VAL A 165 -20.49 -27.72 -7.85
C VAL A 165 -19.29 -27.12 -7.10
N ALA A 166 -19.51 -26.21 -6.16
CA ALA A 166 -18.46 -25.60 -5.34
C ALA A 166 -18.25 -26.36 -4.01
N THR A 167 -17.07 -26.24 -3.39
CA THR A 167 -16.87 -26.68 -2.00
C THR A 167 -17.66 -25.77 -1.05
N PRO A 168 -18.08 -26.22 0.15
CA PRO A 168 -18.91 -25.42 1.06
C PRO A 168 -18.33 -24.03 1.39
N GLU A 169 -17.00 -23.91 1.48
CA GLU A 169 -16.30 -22.66 1.78
C GLU A 169 -16.37 -21.67 0.60
N PHE A 170 -16.32 -22.15 -0.65
CA PHE A 170 -16.46 -21.31 -1.83
C PHE A 170 -17.93 -21.04 -2.14
N GLN A 171 -18.80 -22.04 -1.96
CA GLN A 171 -20.26 -21.92 -2.03
C GLN A 171 -20.78 -20.80 -1.14
N GLN A 172 -20.32 -20.71 0.12
CA GLN A 172 -20.70 -19.62 1.02
C GLN A 172 -20.34 -18.25 0.43
N VAL A 173 -19.12 -18.07 -0.06
CA VAL A 173 -18.64 -16.80 -0.63
C VAL A 173 -19.41 -16.42 -1.90
N LEU A 174 -19.87 -17.40 -2.69
CA LEU A 174 -20.72 -17.18 -3.87
C LEU A 174 -22.20 -16.93 -3.50
N SER A 175 -22.70 -17.55 -2.43
CA SER A 175 -24.10 -17.43 -1.99
C SER A 175 -24.47 -16.03 -1.49
N ASP A 176 -23.45 -15.25 -1.10
CA ASP A 176 -23.58 -13.87 -0.62
C ASP A 176 -23.51 -12.84 -1.78
N LEU A 177 -23.23 -13.26 -3.03
CA LEU A 177 -23.09 -12.35 -4.18
C LEU A 177 -24.44 -11.94 -4.80
N PRO A 178 -24.64 -10.65 -5.15
CA PRO A 178 -25.80 -10.21 -5.94
C PRO A 178 -25.94 -11.01 -7.25
N ALA A 179 -27.17 -11.36 -7.63
CA ALA A 179 -27.43 -12.27 -8.76
C ALA A 179 -26.81 -11.80 -10.08
N GLY A 180 -26.94 -10.51 -10.42
CA GLY A 180 -26.33 -9.93 -11.62
C GLY A 180 -24.80 -9.96 -11.62
N TYR A 181 -24.16 -9.89 -10.45
CA TYR A 181 -22.71 -10.03 -10.35
C TYR A 181 -22.27 -11.48 -10.46
N LEU A 182 -23.00 -12.44 -9.89
CA LEU A 182 -22.72 -13.85 -10.07
C LEU A 182 -22.76 -14.21 -11.57
N ALA A 183 -23.78 -13.77 -12.30
CA ALA A 183 -23.87 -13.97 -13.75
C ALA A 183 -22.74 -13.30 -14.54
N LYS A 184 -22.32 -12.07 -14.15
CA LYS A 184 -21.14 -11.39 -14.73
C LYS A 184 -19.86 -12.20 -14.47
N LEU A 185 -19.71 -12.73 -13.26
CA LEU A 185 -18.52 -13.47 -12.80
C LEU A 185 -18.40 -14.84 -13.45
N THR A 186 -19.49 -15.62 -13.55
CA THR A 186 -19.48 -16.92 -14.25
C THR A 186 -19.25 -16.72 -15.75
N GLY A 187 -19.93 -15.75 -16.38
CA GLY A 187 -19.74 -15.41 -17.78
C GLY A 187 -18.30 -14.97 -18.11
N GLN A 188 -17.67 -14.17 -17.23
CA GLN A 188 -16.26 -13.79 -17.37
C GLN A 188 -15.29 -14.96 -17.12
N ALA A 189 -15.62 -15.90 -16.22
CA ALA A 189 -14.77 -17.06 -15.92
C ALA A 189 -14.81 -18.14 -17.02
N ILE A 190 -15.98 -18.39 -17.61
CA ILE A 190 -16.17 -19.41 -18.65
C ILE A 190 -15.78 -18.87 -20.04
N GLY A 191 -16.25 -17.66 -20.39
CA GLY A 191 -16.05 -17.04 -21.70
C GLY A 191 -16.83 -17.71 -22.84
N GLU A 192 -16.72 -17.16 -24.06
CA GLU A 192 -17.36 -17.74 -25.25
C GLU A 192 -16.65 -19.03 -25.69
N ARG A 193 -17.25 -20.19 -25.40
CA ARG A 193 -16.68 -21.52 -25.73
C ARG A 193 -17.44 -22.19 -26.88
N LYS A 194 -16.79 -22.33 -28.04
CA LYS A 194 -17.42 -22.76 -29.32
C LYS A 194 -17.84 -24.24 -29.43
N SER A 195 -17.49 -25.11 -28.49
CA SER A 195 -18.18 -26.40 -28.28
C SER A 195 -17.77 -27.08 -26.97
N LYS A 196 -18.75 -27.67 -26.27
CA LYS A 196 -18.54 -28.59 -25.13
C LYS A 196 -17.87 -29.91 -25.57
N SER A 197 -18.10 -30.38 -26.80
CA SER A 197 -17.67 -31.71 -27.28
C SER A 197 -16.19 -31.85 -27.67
N LYS A 198 -15.37 -30.81 -27.47
CA LYS A 198 -13.92 -30.83 -27.82
C LYS A 198 -13.00 -30.48 -26.64
N LEU A 199 -13.50 -30.59 -25.41
CA LEU A 199 -12.71 -30.39 -24.20
C LEU A 199 -11.50 -31.35 -24.16
N LYS A 200 -10.32 -30.77 -23.92
CA LYS A 200 -9.06 -31.49 -23.70
C LYS A 200 -8.35 -30.89 -22.46
N PRO A 201 -8.81 -31.21 -21.25
CA PRO A 201 -8.11 -30.80 -20.03
C PRO A 201 -6.70 -31.39 -20.00
N ASP A 202 -5.72 -30.61 -19.54
CA ASP A 202 -4.57 -31.20 -18.84
C ASP A 202 -4.93 -31.26 -17.34
N VAL A 203 -4.52 -32.36 -16.69
CA VAL A 203 -4.99 -32.73 -15.35
C VAL A 203 -3.81 -33.10 -14.47
N GLN A 204 -3.60 -32.30 -13.43
CA GLN A 204 -2.74 -32.61 -12.30
C GLN A 204 -3.66 -33.00 -11.14
N MET A 205 -3.40 -34.13 -10.50
CA MET A 205 -4.31 -34.73 -9.52
C MET A 205 -3.47 -35.52 -8.51
N ASP A 206 -3.77 -35.29 -7.24
CA ASP A 206 -3.22 -35.96 -6.06
C ASP A 206 -4.38 -36.59 -5.26
N GLU A 207 -4.14 -37.08 -4.05
CA GLU A 207 -5.14 -37.82 -3.25
C GLU A 207 -6.41 -37.00 -2.92
N ASP A 208 -6.30 -35.72 -2.52
CA ASP A 208 -7.44 -34.87 -2.14
C ASP A 208 -7.62 -33.60 -2.99
N ILE A 209 -6.66 -33.27 -3.86
CA ILE A 209 -6.61 -32.01 -4.63
C ILE A 209 -6.37 -32.32 -6.12
N ALA A 210 -7.04 -31.56 -6.99
CA ALA A 210 -6.73 -31.56 -8.41
C ALA A 210 -6.70 -30.14 -9.01
N VAL A 211 -5.88 -29.96 -10.04
CA VAL A 211 -5.81 -28.75 -10.85
C VAL A 211 -6.03 -29.14 -12.31
N VAL A 212 -7.07 -28.56 -12.90
CA VAL A 212 -7.51 -28.84 -14.27
C VAL A 212 -7.35 -27.59 -15.11
N THR A 213 -6.53 -27.65 -16.16
CA THR A 213 -6.32 -26.54 -17.10
C THR A 213 -7.06 -26.81 -18.40
N LEU A 214 -8.00 -25.92 -18.73
CA LEU A 214 -8.84 -25.96 -19.93
C LEU A 214 -8.46 -24.83 -20.89
N PRO A 215 -7.72 -25.12 -21.99
CA PRO A 215 -7.34 -24.10 -22.95
C PRO A 215 -8.55 -23.53 -23.69
N GLY A 216 -8.52 -22.22 -23.96
CA GLY A 216 -9.57 -21.48 -24.69
C GLY A 216 -9.02 -20.57 -25.78
N ASP A 217 -9.92 -19.85 -26.46
CA ASP A 217 -9.57 -18.90 -27.53
C ASP A 217 -8.84 -17.66 -26.95
N ASP A 218 -9.41 -17.03 -25.91
CA ASP A 218 -8.89 -15.82 -25.25
C ASP A 218 -7.80 -16.09 -24.18
N GLY A 219 -7.67 -17.33 -23.72
CA GLY A 219 -6.87 -17.68 -22.55
C GLY A 219 -7.24 -19.05 -21.98
N ASP A 220 -6.52 -19.48 -20.95
CA ASP A 220 -6.65 -20.81 -20.36
C ASP A 220 -7.37 -20.70 -19.00
N LEU A 221 -8.36 -21.55 -18.76
CA LEU A 221 -9.12 -21.60 -17.50
C LEU A 221 -8.51 -22.68 -16.59
N VAL A 222 -7.95 -22.26 -15.47
CA VAL A 222 -7.40 -23.13 -14.42
C VAL A 222 -8.46 -23.29 -13.33
N ILE A 223 -8.82 -24.53 -13.02
CA ILE A 223 -9.84 -24.87 -12.02
C ILE A 223 -9.17 -25.70 -10.91
N SER A 224 -9.30 -25.28 -9.66
CA SER A 224 -8.82 -26.02 -8.49
C SER A 224 -9.97 -26.80 -7.85
N TYR A 225 -9.90 -28.12 -7.88
CA TYR A 225 -10.84 -29.03 -7.22
C TYR A 225 -10.27 -29.56 -5.90
N ARG A 226 -11.17 -29.91 -4.98
CA ARG A 226 -10.89 -30.69 -3.78
C ARG A 226 -11.90 -31.82 -3.67
N LEU A 227 -11.45 -33.00 -3.26
CA LEU A 227 -12.29 -34.16 -2.99
C LEU A 227 -13.08 -33.95 -1.69
N ARG A 228 -14.37 -34.28 -1.74
CA ARG A 228 -15.31 -34.28 -0.61
C ARG A 228 -16.12 -35.58 -0.62
N GLU A 229 -16.94 -35.80 0.40
CA GLU A 229 -17.83 -36.98 0.49
C GLU A 229 -18.79 -37.06 -0.72
N GLU A 230 -19.18 -35.92 -1.27
CA GLU A 230 -19.97 -35.78 -2.51
C GLU A 230 -19.12 -35.78 -3.81
N GLY A 231 -17.90 -36.32 -3.80
CA GLY A 231 -16.97 -36.31 -4.94
C GLY A 231 -16.19 -34.99 -5.11
N TRP A 232 -15.68 -34.73 -6.32
CA TRP A 232 -14.85 -33.55 -6.60
C TRP A 232 -15.67 -32.26 -6.69
N LYS A 233 -15.31 -31.25 -5.88
CA LYS A 233 -15.96 -29.93 -5.85
C LYS A 233 -14.95 -28.82 -6.14
N VAL A 234 -15.36 -27.75 -6.81
CA VAL A 234 -14.49 -26.60 -7.15
C VAL A 234 -14.24 -25.72 -5.93
N SER A 235 -12.99 -25.35 -5.69
CA SER A 235 -12.53 -24.53 -4.56
C SER A 235 -12.04 -23.13 -4.95
N ASP A 236 -11.49 -22.96 -6.15
CA ASP A 236 -11.14 -21.67 -6.76
C ASP A 236 -11.00 -21.82 -8.29
N LEU A 237 -11.03 -20.70 -9.03
CA LEU A 237 -10.78 -20.66 -10.47
C LEU A 237 -9.92 -19.47 -10.86
N ALA A 238 -9.10 -19.61 -11.89
CA ALA A 238 -8.34 -18.52 -12.50
C ALA A 238 -8.43 -18.55 -14.04
N VAL A 239 -8.40 -17.38 -14.68
CA VAL A 239 -8.38 -17.23 -16.14
C VAL A 239 -7.07 -16.58 -16.55
N GLU A 240 -6.18 -17.36 -17.16
CA GLU A 240 -4.91 -16.92 -17.71
C GLU A 240 -5.13 -16.36 -19.13
N ALA A 241 -5.64 -15.12 -19.18
CA ALA A 241 -5.93 -14.43 -20.43
C ALA A 241 -4.66 -14.06 -21.21
N ARG A 242 -4.68 -14.30 -22.53
CA ARG A 242 -3.63 -13.89 -23.48
C ARG A 242 -3.66 -12.40 -23.79
N THR A 243 -4.75 -11.71 -23.44
CA THR A 243 -4.93 -10.26 -23.57
C THR A 243 -5.01 -9.60 -22.20
N THR A 244 -4.36 -8.44 -22.07
CA THR A 244 -4.37 -7.64 -20.84
C THR A 244 -5.79 -7.15 -20.52
N GLY A 245 -6.18 -7.22 -19.24
CA GLY A 245 -7.51 -6.79 -18.77
C GLY A 245 -8.57 -7.89 -18.67
N LYS A 246 -8.35 -9.10 -19.22
CA LYS A 246 -9.24 -10.27 -19.04
C LYS A 246 -8.75 -11.28 -17.98
N HIS A 247 -7.60 -11.05 -17.35
CA HIS A 247 -7.00 -11.99 -16.39
C HIS A 247 -7.73 -11.99 -15.04
N ILE A 248 -8.15 -13.17 -14.59
CA ILE A 248 -8.71 -13.40 -13.25
C ILE A 248 -7.72 -14.28 -12.48
N PRO A 249 -7.02 -13.79 -11.44
CA PRO A 249 -6.06 -14.60 -10.69
C PRO A 249 -6.73 -15.47 -9.60
N SER A 250 -8.03 -15.27 -9.33
CA SER A 250 -8.85 -16.08 -8.41
C SER A 250 -10.28 -15.56 -8.33
N VAL A 251 -11.25 -16.39 -8.69
CA VAL A 251 -12.68 -16.09 -8.55
C VAL A 251 -13.10 -16.05 -7.08
N ALA A 252 -12.58 -16.95 -6.23
CA ALA A 252 -12.90 -16.95 -4.80
C ALA A 252 -12.43 -15.66 -4.09
N LYS A 253 -11.26 -15.13 -4.46
CA LYS A 253 -10.74 -13.86 -3.92
C LYS A 253 -11.54 -12.67 -4.45
N MET A 254 -11.92 -12.64 -5.73
CA MET A 254 -12.79 -11.58 -6.27
C MET A 254 -14.15 -11.57 -5.57
N ALA A 255 -14.77 -12.74 -5.39
CA ALA A 255 -16.05 -12.88 -4.71
C ALA A 255 -15.98 -12.39 -3.25
N ASN A 256 -14.93 -12.73 -2.50
CA ASN A 256 -14.77 -12.29 -1.12
C ASN A 256 -14.56 -10.77 -1.00
N VAL A 257 -13.86 -10.15 -1.95
CA VAL A 257 -13.70 -8.68 -2.04
C VAL A 257 -15.05 -7.98 -2.27
N VAL A 258 -15.89 -8.52 -3.17
CA VAL A 258 -17.23 -7.99 -3.42
C VAL A 258 -18.11 -8.14 -2.18
N ARG A 259 -18.14 -9.31 -1.55
CA ARG A 259 -18.88 -9.53 -0.30
C ARG A 259 -18.45 -8.56 0.80
N THR A 260 -17.15 -8.47 1.10
CA THR A 260 -16.61 -7.55 2.11
C THR A 260 -17.02 -6.09 1.84
N THR A 261 -17.06 -5.70 0.56
CA THR A 261 -17.49 -4.36 0.15
C THR A 261 -19.00 -4.16 0.33
N GLY A 262 -19.82 -5.18 0.03
CA GLY A 262 -21.28 -5.14 0.27
C GLY A 262 -21.65 -5.12 1.74
N GLU A 263 -20.96 -5.92 2.58
CA GLU A 263 -21.07 -5.86 4.04
C GLU A 263 -20.70 -4.47 4.56
N PHE A 264 -19.58 -3.90 4.08
CA PHE A 264 -19.14 -2.55 4.46
C PHE A 264 -20.15 -1.47 4.06
N LEU A 265 -20.66 -1.48 2.82
CA LEU A 265 -21.65 -0.53 2.34
C LEU A 265 -22.96 -0.60 3.16
N SER A 266 -23.45 -1.81 3.42
CA SER A 266 -24.66 -2.04 4.21
C SER A 266 -24.47 -1.60 5.68
N ALA A 267 -23.29 -1.86 6.25
CA ALA A 267 -22.93 -1.39 7.58
C ALA A 267 -22.77 0.14 7.64
N TYR A 268 -22.30 0.77 6.57
CA TYR A 268 -22.14 2.22 6.46
C TYR A 268 -23.49 2.92 6.34
N SER A 269 -24.36 2.48 5.43
CA SER A 269 -25.69 3.06 5.20
C SER A 269 -26.62 2.90 6.41
N ALA A 270 -26.51 1.79 7.15
CA ALA A 270 -27.17 1.59 8.45
C ALA A 270 -26.46 2.25 9.65
N ALA A 271 -25.39 3.03 9.43
CA ALA A 271 -24.52 3.63 10.45
C ALA A 271 -23.98 2.67 11.54
N ASN A 272 -23.94 1.37 11.24
CA ASN A 272 -23.64 0.29 12.18
C ASN A 272 -22.13 0.17 12.43
N LYS A 273 -21.63 0.96 13.38
CA LYS A 273 -20.23 0.96 13.83
C LYS A 273 -19.71 -0.45 14.19
N LYS A 274 -20.54 -1.32 14.77
CA LYS A 274 -20.12 -2.69 15.15
C LYS A 274 -19.84 -3.57 13.94
N ALA A 275 -20.69 -3.51 12.91
CA ALA A 275 -20.45 -4.22 11.66
C ALA A 275 -19.24 -3.62 10.89
N LEU A 276 -19.13 -2.28 10.82
CA LEU A 276 -17.98 -1.61 10.23
C LEU A 276 -16.64 -2.04 10.84
N GLN A 277 -16.60 -2.29 12.16
CA GLN A 277 -15.41 -2.81 12.86
C GLN A 277 -14.98 -4.22 12.38
N THR A 278 -15.90 -5.02 11.82
CA THR A 278 -15.61 -6.36 11.29
C THR A 278 -15.31 -6.41 9.79
N THR A 279 -15.59 -5.33 9.07
CA THR A 279 -15.36 -5.21 7.61
C THR A 279 -14.19 -4.29 7.24
N ALA A 280 -13.79 -3.38 8.14
CA ALA A 280 -12.70 -2.44 7.94
C ALA A 280 -11.40 -2.86 8.66
N THR A 281 -10.25 -2.33 8.24
CA THR A 281 -8.99 -2.52 8.98
C THR A 281 -9.09 -1.83 10.34
N ARG A 282 -8.47 -2.42 11.37
CA ARG A 282 -8.48 -1.87 12.74
C ARG A 282 -7.96 -0.42 12.80
N GLN A 283 -7.05 -0.06 11.89
CA GLN A 283 -6.48 1.29 11.77
C GLN A 283 -7.49 2.28 11.19
N PHE A 284 -8.14 1.94 10.06
CA PHE A 284 -9.18 2.77 9.44
C PHE A 284 -10.42 2.92 10.33
N PHE A 285 -10.83 1.83 11.00
CA PHE A 285 -11.93 1.89 11.95
C PHE A 285 -11.62 2.82 13.13
N ASN A 286 -10.53 2.56 13.86
CA ASN A 286 -10.22 3.33 15.08
C ASN A 286 -9.83 4.79 14.79
N SER A 287 -9.14 5.06 13.68
CA SER A 287 -8.62 6.41 13.37
C SER A 287 -9.62 7.28 12.63
N SER A 288 -10.64 6.69 11.99
CA SER A 288 -11.55 7.41 11.09
C SER A 288 -13.01 7.05 11.31
N LEU A 289 -13.41 5.80 11.07
CA LEU A 289 -14.83 5.43 11.05
C LEU A 289 -15.51 5.47 12.44
N ALA A 290 -14.79 5.17 13.51
CA ALA A 290 -15.33 5.16 14.86
C ALA A 290 -15.77 6.56 15.34
N PRO A 291 -14.91 7.61 15.31
CA PRO A 291 -15.32 8.97 15.70
C PRO A 291 -16.15 9.72 14.66
N ALA A 292 -16.18 9.28 13.41
CA ALA A 292 -16.87 9.99 12.32
C ALA A 292 -18.39 10.09 12.48
N ASP A 293 -18.96 11.22 12.07
CA ASP A 293 -20.35 11.28 11.60
C ASP A 293 -20.40 10.76 10.16
N LEU A 294 -21.10 9.65 9.94
CA LEU A 294 -21.18 9.00 8.62
C LEU A 294 -22.19 9.69 7.68
N SER A 295 -23.03 10.60 8.19
CA SER A 295 -23.96 11.38 7.36
C SER A 295 -23.26 12.45 6.51
N MET A 296 -22.03 12.82 6.86
CA MET A 296 -21.21 13.82 6.15
C MET A 296 -20.82 13.39 4.73
N VAL A 297 -20.89 12.10 4.38
CA VAL A 297 -20.47 11.57 3.08
C VAL A 297 -21.43 10.45 2.65
N GLN A 298 -22.05 10.59 1.49
CA GLN A 298 -22.99 9.58 0.98
C GLN A 298 -22.26 8.55 0.12
N LEU A 299 -22.19 7.32 0.61
CA LEU A 299 -21.78 6.14 -0.17
C LEU A 299 -23.01 5.45 -0.80
N PRO A 300 -22.82 4.59 -1.83
CA PRO A 300 -23.91 3.76 -2.35
C PRO A 300 -24.55 2.88 -1.27
N ALA A 301 -25.87 2.80 -1.23
CA ALA A 301 -26.58 2.14 -0.13
C ALA A 301 -26.37 0.61 -0.07
N SER A 302 -26.23 -0.03 -1.24
CA SER A 302 -25.96 -1.47 -1.41
C SER A 302 -25.27 -1.75 -2.76
N LEU A 303 -24.71 -2.96 -2.92
CA LEU A 303 -24.15 -3.40 -4.21
C LEU A 303 -25.20 -3.46 -5.33
N GLU A 304 -26.46 -3.71 -5.00
CA GLU A 304 -27.56 -3.85 -5.96
C GLU A 304 -27.94 -2.50 -6.60
N SER A 305 -27.60 -1.38 -5.95
CA SER A 305 -27.74 -0.04 -6.51
C SER A 305 -26.67 0.29 -7.57
N LEU A 306 -25.65 -0.56 -7.74
CA LEU A 306 -24.52 -0.33 -8.63
C LEU A 306 -24.76 -0.95 -10.00
N ARG A 307 -24.74 -0.11 -11.05
CA ARG A 307 -24.79 -0.57 -12.45
C ARG A 307 -23.43 -1.13 -12.89
N ASP A 308 -22.38 -0.32 -12.70
CA ASP A 308 -21.03 -0.64 -13.14
C ASP A 308 -20.01 -0.58 -12.01
N TYR A 309 -19.40 -1.72 -11.76
CA TYR A 309 -18.21 -1.84 -10.93
C TYR A 309 -17.21 -2.88 -11.47
N GLU A 310 -15.97 -2.69 -11.03
CA GLU A 310 -14.76 -3.38 -11.45
C GLU A 310 -13.98 -3.82 -10.21
N VAL A 311 -13.32 -4.98 -10.27
CA VAL A 311 -12.54 -5.54 -9.15
C VAL A 311 -11.16 -5.89 -9.65
N THR A 312 -10.13 -5.27 -9.08
CA THR A 312 -8.73 -5.54 -9.38
C THR A 312 -8.07 -6.25 -8.20
N LEU A 313 -7.46 -7.41 -8.44
CA LEU A 313 -6.71 -8.15 -7.42
C LEU A 313 -5.20 -7.92 -7.57
N HIS A 314 -4.55 -7.63 -6.45
CA HIS A 314 -3.09 -7.56 -6.30
C HIS A 314 -2.63 -8.59 -5.26
N LYS A 315 -1.32 -8.80 -5.11
CA LYS A 315 -0.75 -9.87 -4.25
C LYS A 315 -1.30 -9.89 -2.80
N ASN A 316 -1.34 -8.73 -2.14
CA ASN A 316 -1.83 -8.57 -0.75
C ASN A 316 -2.95 -7.52 -0.62
N ARG A 317 -3.52 -7.04 -1.74
CA ARG A 317 -4.51 -5.95 -1.79
C ARG A 317 -5.55 -6.22 -2.86
N ALA A 318 -6.69 -5.57 -2.77
CA ALA A 318 -7.68 -5.50 -3.85
C ALA A 318 -8.25 -4.09 -3.93
N ASP A 319 -8.67 -3.68 -5.12
CA ASP A 319 -9.42 -2.45 -5.32
C ASP A 319 -10.79 -2.80 -5.93
N PHE A 320 -11.86 -2.31 -5.31
CA PHE A 320 -13.22 -2.38 -5.83
C PHE A 320 -13.60 -0.96 -6.28
N VAL A 321 -13.89 -0.78 -7.57
CA VAL A 321 -14.09 0.54 -8.19
C VAL A 321 -15.50 0.64 -8.74
N VAL A 322 -16.27 1.59 -8.22
CA VAL A 322 -17.60 1.99 -8.72
C VAL A 322 -17.44 3.22 -9.62
N ARG A 323 -18.06 3.22 -10.79
CA ARG A 323 -18.12 4.39 -11.67
C ARG A 323 -19.55 4.93 -11.71
N ARG A 324 -19.73 6.23 -11.51
CA ARG A 324 -20.99 6.98 -11.60
C ARG A 324 -20.75 8.24 -12.44
N ASP A 325 -21.82 8.86 -12.94
CA ASP A 325 -21.74 9.90 -13.98
C ASP A 325 -20.87 11.12 -13.60
N THR A 326 -20.80 11.44 -12.30
CA THR A 326 -20.05 12.58 -11.75
C THR A 326 -18.88 12.19 -10.83
N GLU A 327 -18.77 10.93 -10.42
CA GLU A 327 -17.78 10.48 -9.43
C GLU A 327 -17.35 9.01 -9.62
N VAL A 328 -16.12 8.70 -9.20
CA VAL A 328 -15.59 7.33 -9.12
C VAL A 328 -15.24 7.01 -7.68
N THR A 329 -15.83 5.95 -7.12
CA THR A 329 -15.59 5.52 -5.73
C THR A 329 -14.73 4.25 -5.72
N ARG A 330 -13.49 4.36 -5.23
CA ARG A 330 -12.58 3.22 -5.01
C ARG A 330 -12.55 2.83 -3.54
N PHE A 331 -12.93 1.60 -3.24
CA PHE A 331 -12.67 0.94 -1.97
C PHE A 331 -11.34 0.21 -2.13
N SER A 332 -10.35 0.52 -1.29
CA SER A 332 -9.07 -0.20 -1.29
C SER A 332 -9.03 -1.14 -0.10
N LEU A 333 -8.86 -2.43 -0.36
CA LEU A 333 -8.90 -3.51 0.62
C LEU A 333 -7.52 -4.15 0.80
N ILE A 334 -7.24 -4.62 2.01
CA ILE A 334 -6.02 -5.36 2.37
C ILE A 334 -6.42 -6.80 2.76
N ARG A 335 -5.64 -7.79 2.28
CA ARG A 335 -5.79 -9.20 2.66
C ARG A 335 -5.29 -9.42 4.10
N ASP A 336 -6.00 -10.24 4.87
CA ASP A 336 -5.49 -10.79 6.12
C ASP A 336 -4.29 -11.73 5.85
N GLN A 337 -3.17 -11.45 6.50
CA GLN A 337 -1.93 -12.20 6.38
C GLN A 337 -1.81 -13.32 7.44
N ASN A 338 -2.70 -13.34 8.43
CA ASN A 338 -2.72 -14.35 9.49
C ASN A 338 -3.50 -15.62 9.09
N GLN A 339 -4.01 -15.68 7.86
CA GLN A 339 -4.91 -16.72 7.38
C GLN A 339 -4.33 -17.41 6.13
N THR A 340 -3.85 -18.65 6.30
CA THR A 340 -3.25 -19.49 5.25
C THR A 340 -4.24 -20.47 4.62
N ASP A 341 -5.07 -21.14 5.43
CA ASP A 341 -5.66 -22.43 5.04
C ASP A 341 -7.12 -22.34 4.53
N SER A 342 -7.58 -21.13 4.19
CA SER A 342 -8.96 -20.84 3.77
C SER A 342 -9.01 -19.68 2.76
N VAL A 343 -10.18 -19.46 2.12
CA VAL A 343 -10.40 -18.34 1.19
C VAL A 343 -10.06 -17.03 1.91
N PRO A 344 -9.02 -16.29 1.48
CA PRO A 344 -8.41 -15.29 2.34
C PRO A 344 -9.34 -14.09 2.54
N ARG A 345 -9.54 -13.73 3.81
CA ARG A 345 -10.35 -12.56 4.19
C ARG A 345 -9.70 -11.26 3.72
N PHE A 346 -10.54 -10.31 3.32
CA PHE A 346 -10.16 -8.94 3.03
C PHE A 346 -10.81 -7.99 4.05
N PHE A 347 -10.24 -6.80 4.22
CA PHE A 347 -10.79 -5.72 5.02
C PHE A 347 -10.62 -4.39 4.27
N VAL A 348 -11.62 -3.51 4.31
CA VAL A 348 -11.56 -2.16 3.73
C VAL A 348 -10.58 -1.29 4.52
N ASP A 349 -9.56 -0.76 3.88
CA ASP A 349 -8.50 0.05 4.51
C ASP A 349 -8.66 1.56 4.28
N ASP A 350 -9.32 1.96 3.19
CA ASP A 350 -9.84 3.32 2.99
C ASP A 350 -10.87 3.32 1.85
N VAL A 351 -11.62 4.41 1.73
CA VAL A 351 -12.50 4.67 0.59
C VAL A 351 -12.12 6.03 0.00
N THR A 352 -11.84 6.03 -1.31
CA THR A 352 -11.47 7.20 -2.09
C THR A 352 -12.61 7.57 -3.05
N ILE A 353 -13.00 8.83 -3.06
CA ILE A 353 -14.01 9.41 -3.96
C ILE A 353 -13.28 10.41 -4.86
N TYR A 354 -13.33 10.16 -6.17
CA TYR A 354 -12.81 11.04 -7.21
C TYR A 354 -13.98 11.82 -7.82
N GLU A 355 -14.06 13.12 -7.58
CA GLU A 355 -15.11 13.97 -8.16
C GLU A 355 -14.67 14.53 -9.52
N MET A 356 -15.35 14.14 -10.59
CA MET A 356 -14.91 14.45 -11.96
C MET A 356 -15.00 15.94 -12.30
N GLY A 357 -15.98 16.65 -11.72
CA GLY A 357 -16.19 18.09 -11.95
C GLY A 357 -15.27 19.00 -11.13
N SER A 358 -15.03 18.68 -9.86
CA SER A 358 -14.14 19.44 -8.97
C SER A 358 -12.67 19.02 -9.06
N ARG A 359 -12.39 17.86 -9.66
CA ARG A 359 -11.09 17.17 -9.74
C ARG A 359 -10.47 16.81 -8.38
N GLN A 360 -11.26 16.79 -7.30
CA GLN A 360 -10.77 16.43 -5.97
C GLN A 360 -10.68 14.91 -5.78
N GLU A 361 -9.57 14.43 -5.19
CA GLU A 361 -9.46 13.07 -4.63
C GLU A 361 -9.74 13.17 -3.12
N LYS A 362 -10.95 12.82 -2.70
CA LYS A 362 -11.40 12.84 -1.30
C LYS A 362 -11.24 11.44 -0.69
N ARG A 363 -10.52 11.31 0.42
CA ARG A 363 -10.46 10.07 1.22
C ARG A 363 -11.37 10.18 2.44
N LEU A 364 -12.07 9.11 2.82
CA LEU A 364 -12.89 9.13 4.04
C LEU A 364 -12.04 9.38 5.29
N SER A 365 -10.84 8.81 5.34
CA SER A 365 -9.85 9.08 6.38
C SER A 365 -9.54 10.59 6.51
N ALA A 366 -9.37 11.29 5.39
CA ALA A 366 -9.14 12.73 5.34
C ALA A 366 -10.40 13.53 5.71
N LEU A 367 -11.54 13.25 5.05
CA LEU A 367 -12.82 13.93 5.25
C LEU A 367 -13.25 13.95 6.73
N PHE A 368 -13.11 12.84 7.43
CA PHE A 368 -13.53 12.72 8.83
C PHE A 368 -12.53 13.28 9.86
N THR A 369 -11.25 13.45 9.51
CA THR A 369 -10.21 13.80 10.50
C THR A 369 -9.49 15.12 10.25
N ALA A 370 -9.43 15.63 9.01
CA ALA A 370 -8.62 16.80 8.68
C ALA A 370 -9.05 18.06 9.46
N HIS A 371 -10.35 18.33 9.55
CA HIS A 371 -10.88 19.47 10.33
C HIS A 371 -10.60 19.33 11.83
N ALA A 372 -10.71 18.11 12.39
CA ALA A 372 -10.41 17.85 13.80
C ALA A 372 -8.92 18.01 14.12
N THR A 373 -8.03 17.46 13.28
CA THR A 373 -6.57 17.67 13.41
C THR A 373 -6.22 19.15 13.31
N MET A 374 -6.78 19.89 12.34
CA MET A 374 -6.54 21.31 12.15
C MET A 374 -6.96 22.12 13.38
N LEU A 375 -8.16 21.89 13.92
CA LEU A 375 -8.63 22.57 15.13
C LEU A 375 -7.70 22.30 16.32
N VAL A 376 -7.37 21.04 16.60
CA VAL A 376 -6.49 20.66 17.73
C VAL A 376 -5.08 21.25 17.57
N PHE A 377 -4.53 21.29 16.36
CA PHE A 377 -3.23 21.91 16.09
C PHE A 377 -3.30 23.44 16.25
N SER A 378 -4.35 24.11 15.74
CA SER A 378 -4.52 25.57 15.84
C SER A 378 -4.68 26.03 17.29
N GLU A 379 -5.46 25.30 18.11
CA GLU A 379 -5.65 25.56 19.53
C GLU A 379 -4.35 25.35 20.31
N ALA A 380 -3.58 24.32 19.98
CA ALA A 380 -2.29 24.05 20.59
C ALA A 380 -1.23 25.12 20.25
N LEU A 381 -1.35 25.77 19.08
CA LEU A 381 -0.40 26.74 18.55
C LEU A 381 -0.70 28.19 18.97
N GLY A 382 -1.98 28.60 19.02
CA GLY A 382 -2.40 29.95 19.42
C GLY A 382 -2.24 30.26 20.92
N GLN A 383 -1.86 29.28 21.74
CA GLN A 383 -1.60 29.48 23.17
C GLN A 383 -0.33 30.29 23.39
N ARG A 384 -0.38 31.26 24.33
CA ARG A 384 0.76 32.12 24.72
C ARG A 384 2.04 31.33 25.06
N ASN A 385 1.88 30.12 25.60
CA ASN A 385 2.92 29.10 25.64
C ASN A 385 2.42 27.91 24.79
N PRO A 386 2.90 27.72 23.55
CA PRO A 386 2.39 26.68 22.66
C PRO A 386 2.53 25.27 23.24
N ASN A 387 1.50 24.43 23.10
CA ASN A 387 1.46 23.09 23.65
C ASN A 387 2.29 22.11 22.79
N LEU A 388 3.62 22.16 22.94
CA LEU A 388 4.58 21.38 22.14
C LEU A 388 4.26 19.87 22.07
N PRO A 389 3.85 19.17 23.15
CA PRO A 389 3.43 17.77 23.04
C PRO A 389 2.25 17.54 22.10
N LEU A 390 1.25 18.43 22.11
CA LEU A 390 0.05 18.32 21.28
C LEU A 390 0.33 18.74 19.82
N ILE A 391 1.13 19.80 19.61
CA ILE A 391 1.64 20.21 18.30
C ILE A 391 2.43 19.06 17.68
N ARG A 392 3.40 18.48 18.39
CA ARG A 392 4.22 17.37 17.87
C ARG A 392 3.40 16.14 17.51
N LYS A 393 2.33 15.86 18.25
CA LYS A 393 1.40 14.75 17.97
C LYS A 393 0.50 15.00 16.74
N THR A 394 0.28 16.25 16.35
CA THR A 394 -0.61 16.64 15.24
C THR A 394 0.11 17.15 14.00
N ALA A 395 1.38 17.53 14.12
CA ALA A 395 2.27 17.89 13.00
C ALA A 395 2.76 16.67 12.21
N SER A 396 3.14 16.88 10.96
CA SER A 396 3.77 15.88 10.08
C SER A 396 5.17 15.50 10.58
N ARG A 397 5.73 14.40 10.07
CA ARG A 397 7.11 14.00 10.39
C ARG A 397 8.14 15.03 9.88
N ASP A 398 7.88 15.66 8.74
CA ASP A 398 8.74 16.72 8.19
C ASP A 398 8.73 17.97 9.08
N PHE A 399 7.54 18.47 9.41
CA PHE A 399 7.36 19.67 10.23
C PHE A 399 7.89 19.47 11.65
N ASN A 400 7.71 18.27 12.23
CA ASN A 400 8.35 17.88 13.48
C ASN A 400 9.89 17.98 13.40
N LYS A 401 10.50 17.26 12.47
CA LYS A 401 11.97 17.18 12.34
C LYS A 401 12.62 18.54 12.03
N ARG A 402 11.97 19.37 11.22
CA ARG A 402 12.49 20.70 10.82
C ARG A 402 12.24 21.78 11.86
N VAL A 403 11.14 21.73 12.60
CA VAL A 403 10.76 22.78 13.54
C VAL A 403 10.56 22.24 14.95
N TRP A 404 9.51 21.44 15.19
CA TRP A 404 9.02 21.20 16.55
C TRP A 404 9.94 20.35 17.44
N GLU A 405 10.81 19.51 16.88
CA GLU A 405 11.86 18.78 17.61
C GLU A 405 12.99 19.71 18.08
N GLN A 406 13.19 20.85 17.40
CA GLN A 406 14.25 21.83 17.72
C GLN A 406 13.81 22.87 18.76
N VAL A 407 12.51 23.01 19.00
CA VAL A 407 11.93 23.99 19.93
C VAL A 407 11.75 23.38 21.32
N ASP A 408 12.40 23.96 22.33
CA ASP A 408 12.12 23.67 23.76
C ASP A 408 11.06 24.63 24.34
N GLY A 409 10.62 24.40 25.58
CA GLY A 409 9.59 25.23 26.23
C GLY A 409 9.99 26.67 26.52
N LYS A 410 11.29 27.01 26.53
CA LYS A 410 11.79 28.39 26.67
C LYS A 410 11.85 29.09 25.31
N LEU A 411 12.22 28.36 24.25
CA LEU A 411 12.28 28.84 22.89
C LEU A 411 10.87 29.06 22.31
N ALA A 412 9.91 28.19 22.65
CA ALA A 412 8.50 28.30 22.25
C ALA A 412 7.89 29.67 22.59
N ALA A 413 8.14 30.19 23.79
CA ALA A 413 7.68 31.51 24.26
C ALA A 413 8.38 32.70 23.57
N ARG A 414 9.31 32.46 22.63
CA ARG A 414 10.04 33.46 21.83
C ARG A 414 9.80 33.34 20.33
N MET A 415 9.00 32.36 19.89
CA MET A 415 8.72 32.12 18.47
C MET A 415 7.80 33.20 17.90
N PRO A 416 8.01 33.65 16.65
CA PRO A 416 7.09 34.57 15.97
C PRO A 416 5.83 33.81 15.55
N LEU A 417 4.79 33.93 16.38
CA LEU A 417 3.47 33.33 16.18
C LEU A 417 2.34 34.38 16.34
N ALA A 418 2.68 35.66 16.32
CA ALA A 418 1.73 36.76 16.59
C ALA A 418 0.62 36.85 15.53
N GLU A 419 0.91 36.40 14.31
CA GLU A 419 -0.01 36.30 13.18
C GLU A 419 -1.03 35.15 13.33
N ILE A 420 -0.85 34.26 14.30
CA ILE A 420 -1.74 33.12 14.58
C ILE A 420 -2.50 33.42 15.86
N GLU A 421 -3.49 34.31 15.73
CA GLU A 421 -4.34 34.74 16.84
C GLU A 421 -5.00 33.55 17.56
N ASN A 422 -5.17 33.67 18.89
CA ASN A 422 -5.86 32.70 19.72
C ASN A 422 -7.40 32.77 19.55
N ALA A 423 -7.85 32.65 18.30
CA ALA A 423 -9.24 32.67 17.88
C ALA A 423 -9.61 31.32 17.26
N ARG A 424 -10.85 30.86 17.47
CA ARG A 424 -11.31 29.59 16.89
C ARG A 424 -11.38 29.69 15.35
N PRO A 425 -10.72 28.81 14.58
CA PRO A 425 -10.81 28.83 13.12
C PRO A 425 -12.23 28.64 12.63
N THR A 426 -12.63 29.45 11.64
CA THR A 426 -13.85 29.28 10.86
C THR A 426 -13.47 28.84 9.45
N VAL A 427 -13.86 27.63 9.04
CA VAL A 427 -13.51 27.09 7.71
C VAL A 427 -14.21 27.90 6.62
N LEU A 428 -13.45 28.34 5.62
CA LEU A 428 -13.93 29.04 4.43
C LEU A 428 -14.01 28.08 3.22
N SER A 429 -13.04 27.20 3.08
CA SER A 429 -13.00 26.16 2.04
C SER A 429 -12.18 24.96 2.48
N THR A 430 -12.30 23.84 1.75
CA THR A 430 -11.39 22.70 1.87
C THR A 430 -11.18 22.06 0.51
N THR A 431 -9.93 21.82 0.15
CA THR A 431 -9.51 21.16 -1.09
C THR A 431 -8.85 19.84 -0.76
N PHE A 432 -9.28 18.76 -1.42
CA PHE A 432 -8.73 17.42 -1.21
C PHE A 432 -7.95 16.95 -2.45
N GLU A 433 -6.64 16.77 -2.28
CA GLU A 433 -5.71 16.31 -3.31
C GLU A 433 -5.10 14.95 -2.87
N GLY A 434 -5.99 14.03 -2.50
CA GLY A 434 -5.68 12.64 -2.19
C GLY A 434 -4.90 12.44 -0.90
N ALA A 435 -3.58 12.55 -0.99
CA ALA A 435 -2.68 12.47 0.17
C ALA A 435 -2.44 13.85 0.84
N VAL A 436 -2.91 14.94 0.21
CA VAL A 436 -2.87 16.30 0.75
C VAL A 436 -4.29 16.83 0.93
N THR A 437 -4.51 17.67 1.94
CA THR A 437 -5.77 18.38 2.16
C THR A 437 -5.45 19.79 2.63
N GLU A 438 -5.90 20.79 1.88
CA GLU A 438 -5.76 22.19 2.26
C GLU A 438 -7.07 22.70 2.86
N ILE A 439 -7.01 23.28 4.06
CA ILE A 439 -8.16 23.91 4.72
C ILE A 439 -7.88 25.40 4.87
N THR A 440 -8.55 26.23 4.08
CA THR A 440 -8.49 27.69 4.26
C THR A 440 -9.52 28.10 5.33
N VAL A 441 -9.05 28.83 6.33
CA VAL A 441 -9.83 29.30 7.48
C VAL A 441 -9.72 30.80 7.62
N LYS A 442 -10.72 31.44 8.21
CA LYS A 442 -10.55 32.72 8.90
C LYS A 442 -10.20 32.45 10.36
N GLN A 443 -9.10 33.03 10.82
CA GLN A 443 -8.64 32.96 12.21
C GLN A 443 -8.18 34.36 12.62
N GLY A 444 -8.95 34.99 13.52
CA GLY A 444 -8.73 36.39 13.87
C GLY A 444 -8.98 37.33 12.69
N ALA A 445 -8.05 38.25 12.45
CA ALA A 445 -8.04 39.16 11.32
C ALA A 445 -7.62 38.49 9.99
N LEU A 446 -6.87 37.38 10.02
CA LEU A 446 -6.26 36.78 8.83
C LEU A 446 -7.05 35.60 8.25
N ALA A 447 -6.85 35.38 6.95
CA ALA A 447 -7.18 34.14 6.27
C ALA A 447 -5.92 33.28 6.15
N LEU A 448 -5.93 32.08 6.72
CA LEU A 448 -4.78 31.16 6.78
C LEU A 448 -5.15 29.85 6.09
N THR A 449 -4.20 29.18 5.43
CA THR A 449 -4.42 27.84 4.86
C THR A 449 -3.59 26.81 5.60
N TYR A 450 -4.25 25.89 6.31
CA TYR A 450 -3.60 24.73 6.90
C TYR A 450 -3.40 23.66 5.83
N VAL A 451 -2.15 23.25 5.61
CA VAL A 451 -1.80 22.15 4.70
C VAL A 451 -1.66 20.88 5.53
N LEU A 452 -2.52 19.88 5.28
CA LEU A 452 -2.47 18.59 5.96
C LEU A 452 -2.05 17.48 4.99
N ARG A 453 -1.36 16.47 5.52
CA ARG A 453 -0.89 15.30 4.79
C ARG A 453 -1.36 14.02 5.48
N ASP A 454 -1.74 13.01 4.68
CA ASP A 454 -2.02 11.64 5.13
C ASP A 454 -0.70 10.94 5.50
N GLU A 455 -0.41 10.81 6.80
CA GLU A 455 0.70 10.01 7.32
C GLU A 455 0.14 8.77 8.03
N ASN A 456 0.03 7.65 7.29
CA ASN A 456 -0.47 6.36 7.77
C ASN A 456 -1.96 6.41 8.21
N ARG A 457 -2.87 6.84 7.32
CA ARG A 457 -4.32 6.97 7.58
C ARG A 457 -4.65 7.94 8.72
N GLN A 458 -3.76 8.90 8.98
CA GLN A 458 -3.96 9.96 9.97
C GLN A 458 -3.53 11.28 9.34
N MET A 459 -4.47 12.23 9.26
CA MET A 459 -4.13 13.58 8.80
C MET A 459 -3.24 14.27 9.84
N ARG A 460 -2.17 14.87 9.34
CA ARG A 460 -1.17 15.65 10.11
C ARG A 460 -0.98 17.01 9.46
N VAL A 461 -0.84 18.08 10.24
CA VAL A 461 -0.49 19.40 9.70
C VAL A 461 0.95 19.39 9.23
N ASP A 462 1.17 19.58 7.92
CA ASP A 462 2.50 19.64 7.30
C ASP A 462 3.01 21.07 7.18
N ASP A 463 2.12 22.06 7.04
CA ASP A 463 2.46 23.48 7.05
C ASP A 463 1.23 24.36 7.40
N VAL A 464 1.47 25.65 7.61
CA VAL A 464 0.44 26.69 7.65
C VAL A 464 0.87 27.84 6.74
N HIS A 465 0.08 28.15 5.72
CA HIS A 465 0.34 29.28 4.83
C HIS A 465 -0.25 30.57 5.39
N LEU A 466 0.62 31.56 5.62
CA LEU A 466 0.30 32.91 6.08
C LEU A 466 0.48 33.92 4.92
N PRO A 467 -0.51 34.77 4.58
CA PRO A 467 -0.41 35.71 3.45
C PRO A 467 0.33 37.01 3.83
N VAL A 468 1.54 36.90 4.38
CA VAL A 468 2.33 38.06 4.85
C VAL A 468 3.31 38.54 3.76
N GLN A 469 3.28 39.83 3.44
CA GLN A 469 4.18 40.41 2.43
C GLN A 469 5.65 40.33 2.84
N ASN A 470 6.54 40.23 1.85
CA ASN A 470 8.01 40.18 1.99
C ASN A 470 8.57 38.98 2.81
N ARG A 471 7.74 38.00 3.16
CA ARG A 471 8.13 36.76 3.84
C ARG A 471 7.68 35.53 3.03
N PRO A 472 8.29 34.35 3.22
CA PRO A 472 7.70 33.08 2.82
C PRO A 472 6.27 32.92 3.35
N THR A 473 5.39 32.34 2.55
CA THR A 473 4.03 31.98 3.00
C THR A 473 4.06 30.85 4.03
N SER A 474 4.97 29.89 3.86
CA SER A 474 5.17 28.75 4.77
C SER A 474 5.61 29.20 6.16
N LEU A 475 4.75 28.94 7.16
CA LEU A 475 5.10 29.01 8.58
C LEU A 475 6.28 28.09 8.87
N LYS A 476 6.30 26.86 8.34
CA LYS A 476 7.40 25.89 8.54
C LYS A 476 8.76 26.49 8.14
N THR A 477 8.84 27.16 7.00
CA THR A 477 10.06 27.87 6.56
C THR A 477 10.39 29.09 7.44
N ASN A 478 9.39 29.90 7.80
CA ASN A 478 9.60 31.07 8.67
C ASN A 478 10.14 30.66 10.06
N LEU A 479 9.65 29.56 10.63
CA LEU A 479 10.13 29.03 11.90
C LEU A 479 11.52 28.35 11.75
N GLU A 480 11.80 27.62 10.65
CA GLU A 480 13.14 27.04 10.35
C GLU A 480 14.23 28.12 10.32
N LEU A 481 13.93 29.31 9.79
CA LEU A 481 14.84 30.46 9.76
C LEU A 481 14.98 31.16 11.13
N MET A 482 13.91 31.19 11.93
CA MET A 482 13.88 31.94 13.20
C MET A 482 14.36 31.14 14.42
N ILE A 483 14.30 29.81 14.39
CA ILE A 483 14.88 28.93 15.43
C ILE A 483 16.34 29.29 15.74
N PRO A 484 17.29 29.29 14.78
CA PRO A 484 18.70 29.60 15.09
C PRO A 484 18.89 31.02 15.62
N ILE A 485 18.10 31.99 15.15
CA ILE A 485 18.16 33.39 15.60
C ILE A 485 17.71 33.52 17.06
N ARG A 486 16.57 32.94 17.42
CA ARG A 486 16.03 33.00 18.80
C ARG A 486 16.83 32.11 19.76
N ASP A 487 17.43 31.02 19.29
CA ASP A 487 18.29 30.14 20.08
C ASP A 487 19.68 30.76 20.33
N PHE A 488 20.26 31.45 19.35
CA PHE A 488 21.47 32.25 19.50
C PHE A 488 21.27 33.38 20.53
N VAL A 489 20.16 34.13 20.47
CA VAL A 489 19.81 35.11 21.51
C VAL A 489 19.73 34.46 22.89
N ALA A 490 19.08 33.30 23.01
CA ALA A 490 19.02 32.56 24.27
C ALA A 490 20.42 32.10 24.76
N GLY A 491 21.36 31.82 23.86
CA GLY A 491 22.76 31.57 24.18
C GLY A 491 23.51 32.81 24.70
N ILE A 492 23.19 34.01 24.20
CA ILE A 492 23.72 35.27 24.75
C ILE A 492 23.17 35.50 26.16
N ASP A 493 21.84 35.41 26.32
CA ASP A 493 21.16 35.64 27.59
C ASP A 493 21.67 34.69 28.71
N SER A 494 22.00 33.44 28.37
CA SER A 494 22.50 32.43 29.31
C SER A 494 24.02 32.26 29.35
N GLN A 495 24.77 33.10 28.62
CA GLN A 495 26.24 33.02 28.49
C GLN A 495 26.77 31.64 28.02
N ASP A 496 25.96 30.90 27.24
CA ASP A 496 26.25 29.53 26.79
C ASP A 496 27.02 29.55 25.46
N ILE A 497 28.36 29.66 25.55
CA ILE A 497 29.26 29.60 24.39
C ILE A 497 29.02 28.32 23.57
N PRO A 498 28.90 27.10 24.13
CA PRO A 498 28.52 25.91 23.36
C PRO A 498 27.20 26.00 22.58
N ARG A 499 26.20 26.78 23.02
CA ARG A 499 24.94 27.04 22.29
C ARG A 499 25.13 28.04 21.17
N LEU A 500 25.89 29.11 21.41
CA LEU A 500 26.31 30.05 20.36
C LEU A 500 27.11 29.32 19.27
N GLN A 501 27.97 28.38 19.65
CA GLN A 501 28.72 27.55 18.70
C GLN A 501 27.82 26.67 17.83
N ARG A 502 26.76 26.10 18.40
CA ARG A 502 25.76 25.26 17.69
C ARG A 502 24.80 26.05 16.78
N THR A 503 24.75 27.37 16.91
CA THR A 503 23.85 28.26 16.15
C THR A 503 24.58 29.19 15.17
N SER A 504 25.91 29.13 15.13
CA SER A 504 26.78 29.94 14.26
C SER A 504 27.48 29.08 13.20
N SER A 505 27.84 29.69 12.06
CA SER A 505 28.62 29.05 10.99
C SER A 505 29.99 28.58 11.45
N ASP A 506 30.59 27.62 10.73
CA ASP A 506 31.94 27.12 11.03
C ASP A 506 33.00 28.25 10.95
N ASP A 507 32.77 29.27 10.11
CA ASP A 507 33.64 30.46 10.02
C ASP A 507 33.44 31.45 11.19
N MET A 508 32.20 31.75 11.58
CA MET A 508 31.92 32.57 12.77
C MET A 508 32.45 31.88 14.03
N ASN A 509 32.32 30.56 14.12
CA ASN A 509 32.93 29.72 15.15
C ASN A 509 34.45 29.84 15.17
N ARG A 510 35.10 29.69 14.01
CA ARG A 510 36.57 29.81 13.85
C ARG A 510 37.09 31.18 14.26
N ILE A 511 36.36 32.26 13.92
CA ILE A 511 36.79 33.65 14.14
C ILE A 511 36.49 34.16 15.55
N VAL A 512 35.38 33.72 16.16
CA VAL A 512 34.89 34.24 17.45
C VAL A 512 34.82 33.15 18.52
N TRP A 513 33.86 32.23 18.42
CA TRP A 513 33.46 31.39 19.55
C TRP A 513 34.44 30.29 19.94
N ARG A 514 35.41 29.94 19.09
CA ARG A 514 36.53 29.05 19.42
C ARG A 514 37.75 29.81 19.97
N GLN A 515 37.75 31.14 19.94
CA GLN A 515 38.86 31.98 20.39
C GLN A 515 38.70 32.49 21.83
N THR A 516 37.54 32.32 22.46
CA THR A 516 37.25 32.88 23.79
C THR A 516 36.34 31.98 24.63
N ASP A 517 36.48 32.08 25.95
CA ASP A 517 35.68 31.32 26.94
C ASP A 517 34.47 32.12 27.47
N SER A 518 34.26 33.37 27.01
CA SER A 518 33.19 34.25 27.49
C SER A 518 32.72 35.23 26.40
N ILE A 519 31.49 35.74 26.49
CA ILE A 519 30.91 36.62 25.46
C ILE A 519 31.57 38.01 25.52
N PRO A 520 32.17 38.52 24.42
CA PRO A 520 32.71 39.87 24.36
C PRO A 520 31.60 40.92 24.54
N GLN A 521 31.91 42.08 25.12
CA GLN A 521 30.88 43.06 25.52
C GLN A 521 29.99 43.54 24.36
N ALA A 522 30.49 43.59 23.13
CA ALA A 522 29.68 43.91 21.95
C ALA A 522 28.61 42.85 21.60
N GLY A 523 28.63 41.68 22.23
CA GLY A 523 27.56 40.67 22.13
C GLY A 523 26.31 41.02 22.94
N TYR A 524 26.42 41.74 24.06
CA TYR A 524 25.27 42.00 24.94
C TYR A 524 24.27 43.03 24.39
N VAL A 525 24.62 43.78 23.34
CA VAL A 525 23.69 44.67 22.61
C VAL A 525 22.91 43.95 21.49
N VAL A 526 23.22 42.68 21.22
CA VAL A 526 22.59 41.91 20.14
C VAL A 526 21.14 41.48 20.46
N PRO A 527 20.79 41.02 21.69
CA PRO A 527 19.45 40.55 22.02
C PRO A 527 18.33 41.55 21.71
N SER A 528 18.52 42.86 21.97
CA SER A 528 17.48 43.88 21.71
C SER A 528 17.13 43.98 20.22
N HIS A 529 18.12 43.87 19.34
CA HIS A 529 17.92 43.90 17.88
C HIS A 529 17.36 42.56 17.36
N LEU A 530 17.75 41.41 17.93
CA LEU A 530 17.38 40.08 17.46
C LEU A 530 16.10 39.49 18.09
N GLN A 531 15.50 40.18 19.07
CA GLN A 531 14.17 39.86 19.59
C GLN A 531 13.03 40.53 18.80
N LEU A 532 13.34 41.51 17.94
CA LEU A 532 12.37 42.19 17.07
C LEU A 532 11.64 41.22 16.11
N GLU A 533 10.53 41.69 15.54
CA GLU A 533 9.75 40.96 14.55
C GLU A 533 10.42 40.96 13.17
N MET A 534 10.13 39.92 12.38
CA MET A 534 10.61 39.76 11.01
C MET A 534 9.88 40.73 10.07
N SER A 535 10.63 41.54 9.33
CA SER A 535 10.07 42.49 8.35
C SER A 535 10.24 42.05 6.90
N ALA A 536 11.33 41.31 6.58
CA ALA A 536 11.53 40.72 5.26
C ALA A 536 12.47 39.50 5.30
N VAL A 537 12.37 38.64 4.30
CA VAL A 537 13.29 37.52 4.07
C VAL A 537 13.64 37.41 2.59
N LYS A 538 14.90 37.10 2.28
CA LYS A 538 15.33 36.61 0.97
C LYS A 538 15.98 35.23 1.13
N ILE A 539 15.55 34.25 0.36
CA ILE A 539 16.09 32.89 0.37
C ILE A 539 16.81 32.64 -0.95
N GLY A 540 18.07 32.25 -0.89
CA GLY A 540 18.84 31.64 -1.97
C GLY A 540 19.01 30.14 -1.76
N GLU A 541 19.91 29.51 -2.51
CA GLU A 541 20.15 28.07 -2.46
C GLU A 541 20.76 27.63 -1.11
N ASP A 542 21.96 28.13 -0.79
CA ASP A 542 22.68 27.83 0.45
C ASP A 542 22.66 28.95 1.50
N GLU A 543 22.12 30.14 1.18
CA GLU A 543 22.04 31.28 2.11
C GLU A 543 20.64 31.89 2.21
N ALA A 544 20.34 32.50 3.35
CA ALA A 544 19.13 33.29 3.55
C ALA A 544 19.44 34.57 4.32
N LEU A 545 18.85 35.69 3.88
CA LEU A 545 18.95 36.98 4.55
C LEU A 545 17.63 37.30 5.25
N VAL A 546 17.64 37.29 6.59
CA VAL A 546 16.47 37.63 7.42
C VAL A 546 16.63 39.07 7.92
N VAL A 547 15.60 39.89 7.73
CA VAL A 547 15.53 41.26 8.25
C VAL A 547 14.56 41.30 9.42
N LEU A 548 15.00 41.85 10.54
CA LEU A 548 14.20 42.12 11.74
C LEU A 548 14.15 43.63 11.99
N GLY A 549 13.01 44.14 12.45
CA GLY A 549 12.82 45.58 12.68
C GLY A 549 12.85 46.41 11.38
N ASP A 550 13.31 47.65 11.47
CA ASP A 550 13.32 48.62 10.38
C ASP A 550 14.70 49.24 10.09
N ALA A 551 14.74 50.29 9.26
CA ALA A 551 15.97 51.00 8.90
C ALA A 551 16.49 51.98 9.98
N ARG A 552 15.81 52.12 11.12
CA ARG A 552 16.20 52.94 12.28
C ARG A 552 16.63 52.05 13.44
N HIS A 553 15.93 50.96 13.70
CA HIS A 553 16.31 49.96 14.70
C HIS A 553 15.94 48.55 14.21
N GLY A 554 16.96 47.69 14.05
CA GLY A 554 16.76 46.39 13.42
C GLY A 554 18.04 45.56 13.30
N ALA A 555 17.94 44.46 12.57
CA ALA A 555 19.08 43.63 12.19
C ALA A 555 18.88 42.99 10.82
N GLN A 556 19.97 42.77 10.10
CA GLN A 556 20.02 41.88 8.93
C GLN A 556 20.93 40.70 9.26
N ILE A 557 20.34 39.51 9.37
CA ILE A 557 21.03 38.27 9.73
C ILE A 557 21.31 37.51 8.45
N LYS A 558 22.59 37.25 8.17
CA LYS A 558 22.98 36.27 7.16
C LYS A 558 22.96 34.88 7.79
N LEU A 559 22.08 34.02 7.29
CA LEU A 559 22.05 32.59 7.57
C LEU A 559 22.69 31.83 6.41
N VAL A 560 23.41 30.75 6.72
CA VAL A 560 23.99 29.80 5.76
C VAL A 560 23.53 28.37 6.10
N ARG A 561 23.41 27.50 5.10
CA ARG A 561 22.95 26.11 5.27
C ARG A 561 24.14 25.17 5.53
N GLU A 562 24.39 24.86 6.80
CA GLU A 562 25.40 23.88 7.22
C GLU A 562 24.73 22.58 7.71
N TYR A 563 25.24 21.43 7.30
CA TYR A 563 24.71 20.09 7.67
C TYR A 563 23.19 19.93 7.50
N GLY A 564 22.61 20.65 6.53
CA GLY A 564 21.17 20.65 6.22
C GLY A 564 20.31 21.63 7.01
N LYS A 565 20.88 22.43 7.93
CA LYS A 565 20.16 23.44 8.75
C LYS A 565 20.70 24.84 8.52
N TYR A 566 19.89 25.87 8.77
CA TYR A 566 20.38 27.25 8.81
C TYR A 566 21.11 27.56 10.12
N VAL A 567 22.28 28.21 10.01
CA VAL A 567 23.08 28.78 11.11
C VAL A 567 23.52 30.20 10.78
N ILE A 568 23.84 31.01 11.78
CA ILE A 568 24.19 32.43 11.62
C ILE A 568 25.63 32.56 11.15
N ASP A 569 25.86 33.18 9.98
CA ASP A 569 27.19 33.55 9.53
C ASP A 569 27.60 34.96 9.93
N ASP A 570 26.70 35.94 9.88
CA ASP A 570 26.93 37.30 10.40
C ASP A 570 25.61 38.01 10.72
N VAL A 571 25.70 39.08 11.51
CA VAL A 571 24.59 39.94 11.91
C VAL A 571 25.00 41.40 11.69
N LEU A 572 24.36 42.08 10.75
CA LEU A 572 24.44 43.54 10.64
C LEU A 572 23.41 44.16 11.59
N LEU A 573 23.87 44.71 12.71
CA LEU A 573 23.05 45.50 13.63
C LEU A 573 22.75 46.87 13.01
N ILE A 574 21.51 47.35 13.18
CA ILE A 574 21.05 48.65 12.70
C ILE A 574 20.56 49.47 13.90
N ALA A 575 21.25 50.58 14.19
CA ALA A 575 20.87 51.59 15.17
C ALA A 575 20.54 52.96 14.52
N GLY A 576 20.49 53.01 13.18
CA GLY A 576 20.07 54.17 12.43
C GLY A 576 20.21 54.02 10.91
N PRO A 577 19.66 54.97 10.13
CA PRO A 577 19.65 54.90 8.68
C PRO A 577 21.04 55.02 8.04
N GLU A 578 22.00 55.68 8.68
CA GLU A 578 23.33 55.90 8.12
C GLU A 578 24.24 54.66 8.24
N SER A 579 25.22 54.52 7.33
CA SER A 579 26.24 53.45 7.42
C SER A 579 27.13 53.54 8.66
N SER A 580 27.27 54.75 9.24
CA SER A 580 27.93 55.04 10.52
C SER A 580 27.22 54.38 11.72
N GLN A 581 25.90 54.17 11.60
CA GLN A 581 25.01 53.68 12.66
C GLN A 581 24.72 52.17 12.52
N ARG A 582 25.56 51.44 11.78
CA ARG A 582 25.41 50.00 11.50
C ARG A 582 26.71 49.24 11.72
N ALA A 583 26.63 48.06 12.32
CA ALA A 583 27.80 47.28 12.71
C ALA A 583 27.66 45.79 12.39
N HIS A 584 28.65 45.23 11.69
CA HIS A 584 28.79 43.79 11.45
C HIS A 584 29.32 43.08 12.70
N LEU A 585 28.48 42.29 13.36
CA LEU A 585 28.76 41.64 14.63
C LEU A 585 30.03 40.78 14.58
N LYS A 586 30.20 39.94 13.55
CA LYS A 586 31.36 39.06 13.38
C LYS A 586 32.67 39.85 13.26
N ARG A 587 32.63 41.03 12.63
CA ARG A 587 33.77 41.97 12.56
C ARG A 587 34.03 42.63 13.91
N THR A 588 33.01 43.13 14.59
CA THR A 588 33.13 43.83 15.88
C THR A 588 33.65 42.92 16.98
N LEU A 589 33.11 41.69 17.09
CA LEU A 589 33.58 40.71 18.07
C LEU A 589 35.05 40.30 17.81
N ARG A 590 35.44 40.11 16.54
CA ARG A 590 36.83 39.82 16.16
C ARG A 590 37.80 40.93 16.58
N LEU A 591 37.44 42.20 16.35
CA LEU A 591 38.26 43.35 16.73
C LEU A 591 38.41 43.43 18.25
N GLN A 592 37.31 43.30 19.00
CA GLN A 592 37.33 43.31 20.46
C GLN A 592 38.18 42.18 21.07
N LEU A 593 38.20 40.99 20.45
CA LEU A 593 39.07 39.88 20.87
C LEU A 593 40.55 40.16 20.57
N ALA A 594 40.87 40.80 19.45
CA ALA A 594 42.23 41.23 19.11
C ALA A 594 42.75 42.31 20.06
N GLU A 595 41.97 43.35 20.34
CA GLU A 595 42.33 44.48 21.21
C GLU A 595 42.56 44.07 22.66
N ARG A 596 41.70 43.20 23.21
CA ARG A 596 41.70 42.86 24.64
C ARG A 596 42.58 41.66 25.02
N GLY A 597 43.27 41.04 24.05
CA GLY A 597 44.09 39.85 24.30
C GLY A 597 43.29 38.64 24.81
N LEU A 598 41.97 38.61 24.59
CA LEU A 598 41.03 37.59 25.09
C LEU A 598 41.10 36.25 24.33
N TRP A 599 42.23 35.98 23.68
CA TRP A 599 42.50 34.76 22.94
C TRP A 599 42.77 33.61 23.90
N ASN A 600 42.10 32.48 23.69
CA ASN A 600 42.29 31.29 24.50
C ASN A 600 43.75 30.80 24.40
N LYS A 601 44.49 30.83 25.50
CA LYS A 601 45.95 30.58 25.49
C LYS A 601 46.33 29.16 25.04
N LYS A 602 45.39 28.22 25.01
CA LYS A 602 45.62 26.85 24.51
C LYS A 602 45.83 26.77 23.00
N THR A 603 45.38 27.75 22.21
CA THR A 603 45.46 27.71 20.74
C THR A 603 46.76 28.27 20.15
N GLN A 604 47.69 28.80 20.96
CA GLN A 604 48.97 29.33 20.45
C GLN A 604 49.99 28.24 20.07
N THR A 605 49.80 26.98 20.49
CA THR A 605 50.75 25.90 20.22
C THR A 605 50.48 25.21 18.88
N VAL A 606 50.79 25.89 17.78
CA VAL A 606 51.37 25.38 16.50
C VAL A 606 51.31 26.52 15.46
N ALA A 607 52.42 27.25 15.35
CA ALA A 607 52.69 28.15 14.24
C ALA A 607 54.17 28.01 13.86
N ARG A 608 54.46 27.25 12.80
CA ARG A 608 55.83 27.02 12.32
C ARG A 608 56.25 28.21 11.46
N PRO A 609 57.40 28.86 11.71
CA PRO A 609 57.73 30.13 11.06
C PRO A 609 58.03 29.96 9.57
N THR A 610 57.55 30.90 8.77
CA THR A 610 58.01 31.17 7.39
C THR A 610 58.23 32.68 7.20
N SER A 611 59.07 33.02 6.23
CA SER A 611 59.84 34.27 6.10
C SER A 611 59.00 35.57 5.95
N PRO A 612 59.59 36.77 6.18
CA PRO A 612 58.83 37.95 6.58
C PRO A 612 58.17 38.72 5.42
N ALA A 613 56.99 39.27 5.70
CA ALA A 613 56.36 40.31 4.90
C ALA A 613 56.90 41.72 5.26
N LYS A 614 56.79 42.67 4.31
CA LYS A 614 57.29 44.04 4.45
C LYS A 614 56.78 44.74 5.72
N GLN A 615 57.66 45.51 6.36
CA GLN A 615 57.24 46.59 7.24
C GLN A 615 56.40 47.61 6.45
N VAL A 616 55.21 47.91 6.96
CA VAL A 616 54.51 49.17 6.73
C VAL A 616 54.37 49.80 8.12
N GLN A 617 54.76 51.06 8.26
CA GLN A 617 54.74 51.74 9.56
C GLN A 617 53.29 51.97 10.01
N PRO A 618 52.96 51.77 11.30
CA PRO A 618 51.66 52.14 11.83
C PRO A 618 51.54 53.66 11.88
N ALA A 619 50.43 54.21 11.39
CA ALA A 619 50.08 55.59 11.63
C ALA A 619 49.71 55.77 13.12
N THR A 620 50.41 56.66 13.81
CA THR A 620 50.13 56.97 15.22
C THR A 620 48.96 57.95 15.30
N PHE A 621 47.87 57.54 15.97
CA PHE A 621 46.84 58.47 16.43
C PHE A 621 47.08 58.81 17.90
N THR A 622 47.03 60.10 18.23
CA THR A 622 47.16 60.61 19.60
C THR A 622 45.81 61.11 20.12
N GLU A 623 45.71 61.28 21.44
CA GLU A 623 44.47 61.45 22.19
C GLU A 623 43.76 62.82 22.01
N ASN A 624 44.14 63.61 21.01
CA ASN A 624 43.77 65.04 20.88
C ASN A 624 42.77 65.38 19.75
N ASP A 625 42.34 64.43 18.92
CA ASP A 625 41.36 64.69 17.83
C ASP A 625 39.89 64.79 18.34
N LEU A 626 39.69 64.95 19.66
CA LEU A 626 38.39 64.98 20.35
C LEU A 626 37.90 66.40 20.70
N ILE A 627 37.81 67.31 19.72
CA ILE A 627 37.11 68.60 19.89
C ILE A 627 36.22 68.90 18.67
N PRO A 628 34.89 69.11 18.85
CA PRO A 628 34.00 69.50 17.76
C PRO A 628 34.00 71.02 17.50
N PRO A 629 33.88 71.47 16.23
CA PRO A 629 33.56 72.87 15.92
C PRO A 629 32.10 73.21 16.29
N PRO A 630 31.77 74.50 16.51
CA PRO A 630 30.53 74.91 17.17
C PRO A 630 29.28 74.94 16.26
N ILE A 631 28.12 74.87 16.91
CA ILE A 631 26.79 75.08 16.31
C ILE A 631 26.62 76.54 15.89
N VAL A 632 26.13 76.78 14.66
CA VAL A 632 25.67 78.11 14.21
C VAL A 632 24.37 77.98 13.41
N ALA A 633 23.33 78.69 13.86
CA ALA A 633 22.07 78.95 13.15
C ALA A 633 21.30 80.06 13.88
N PRO A 634 20.32 80.74 13.26
CA PRO A 634 20.04 80.91 11.83
C PRO A 634 20.09 82.41 11.42
N LEU A 635 19.79 82.73 10.14
CA LEU A 635 19.30 84.07 9.78
C LEU A 635 18.24 84.02 8.67
N GLN A 636 17.25 84.89 8.83
CA GLN A 636 16.17 85.29 7.93
C GLN A 636 16.67 86.41 6.97
N ASP A 637 15.99 86.92 5.93
CA ASP A 637 14.72 86.66 5.20
C ASP A 637 14.90 87.34 3.78
N THR A 638 13.98 87.59 2.83
CA THR A 638 12.51 87.47 2.62
C THR A 638 12.22 87.47 1.09
N PHE A 639 10.96 87.25 0.68
CA PHE A 639 10.37 87.50 -0.67
C PHE A 639 10.79 86.58 -1.84
N GLY A 640 9.92 86.21 -2.79
CA GLY A 640 8.46 86.40 -2.94
C GLY A 640 7.94 85.46 -4.06
N SER A 641 6.75 84.86 -3.95
CA SER A 641 5.41 85.40 -4.26
C SER A 641 4.89 85.04 -5.67
N ALA A 642 3.62 84.65 -5.77
CA ALA A 642 2.85 84.21 -6.95
C ALA A 642 3.33 82.90 -7.65
N GLY A 643 2.43 82.00 -8.09
CA GLY A 643 0.99 82.00 -7.88
C GLY A 643 0.24 80.76 -8.41
N SER A 644 -0.95 80.56 -7.86
CA SER A 644 -2.08 79.74 -8.36
C SER A 644 -3.33 80.64 -8.22
N PRO A 645 -4.51 80.41 -8.87
CA PRO A 645 -5.16 79.09 -9.03
C PRO A 645 -6.05 78.93 -10.30
N ARG A 646 -6.94 77.92 -10.26
CA ARG A 646 -8.09 77.63 -11.17
C ARG A 646 -7.71 77.03 -12.54
N GLY A 647 -8.55 76.19 -13.16
CA GLY A 647 -9.81 75.56 -12.72
C GLY A 647 -9.95 74.20 -13.44
N SER A 648 -11.06 73.46 -13.53
CA SER A 648 -12.42 73.49 -12.98
C SER A 648 -13.26 72.66 -13.96
N GLU A 649 -13.93 71.60 -13.50
CA GLU A 649 -14.93 70.84 -14.28
C GLU A 649 -14.34 70.07 -15.51
N THR A 650 -15.01 69.11 -16.16
CA THR A 650 -16.39 68.58 -16.05
C THR A 650 -16.39 67.05 -15.92
N ALA A 651 -17.49 66.48 -15.41
CA ALA A 651 -17.78 65.05 -15.52
C ALA A 651 -19.02 64.83 -16.40
N ARG A 652 -19.01 63.78 -17.24
CA ARG A 652 -20.19 62.93 -17.55
C ARG A 652 -19.82 61.67 -18.38
N PRO A 653 -20.68 60.62 -18.40
CA PRO A 653 -20.32 59.30 -18.94
C PRO A 653 -21.10 58.87 -20.20
N SER A 654 -20.57 57.87 -20.90
CA SER A 654 -21.28 56.94 -21.81
C SER A 654 -20.39 55.70 -21.98
N ALA A 655 -20.76 54.49 -21.57
CA ALA A 655 -21.88 53.64 -21.99
C ALA A 655 -21.57 52.81 -23.25
N ASN A 656 -21.01 51.62 -23.03
CA ASN A 656 -21.43 50.32 -23.57
C ASN A 656 -20.80 49.19 -22.73
#